data_AF-A0AAD0FPX4-F1
#
_entry.id   AF-A0AAD0FPX4-F1
#
_cell.length_a   1.000
_cell.length_b   1.000
_cell.length_c   1.000
_cell.angle_alpha   90.00
_cell.angle_beta   90.00
_cell.angle_gamma   90.00
#
_symmetry.space_group_name_H-M   'P 1'
#
loop_
_entity.id
_entity.type
_entity.pdbx_description
1 polymer ?
#
loop_
_entity_poly.entity_id
_entity_poly.type
_entity_poly.pdbx_seq_one_letter_code
_entity_poly.pdbx_strand_id
1 'polypeptide(L)'
;MASKINGFNFEYDGSSITLTYKHGELGGKATFDVEGASASVSHGRGSVGASSDYAYSTDSGFVVSGQAVTLGLRTPSGAEIGLKLTPNGEFRPHPTDPFAPPIPSAQVDLTLDGKMLGSYDIPLYEDFTMDDLFDPELGGLGSHGLLGDAYGFLRHRDREINDQYRDATGENFQDAKGWTRPVDPLVLDLDGDGIETVAANGRVLFDHEGNAVREGTGWISADDGMLVLDRNGNGTIDDGSELFGDHTPGAGLAPGQSSSRSAGLRALATLDQNGDGRVDESDEAFASLQVWRDLNQDGVSQANELFSLRDLGIRSISVDATSTQNQSLGNGNTVDSYGSFERIDGTSGITADLLLASNNFHRDFLEKVPLSDLSQRVANLQGSGMVRDLREAVSLNPGIFDLISKIDSTYSRSQALHALDEVLLAWSSTSSMKSSLEYQQAGVDRPRLTVKGLLLDWGTADISQILSILEKFNGELFFEVRDEGLFTKNRSWQPVKIDGEWRFDVDLSQPQTTHLLKSYEALKMGLYTAIMLDTRLRDYAQDLRFGLNEDLEVVVDTGAAVKRLMDKLRVEGSAAAVEDLLDLRSLAAYMPLDWNWVDVLEEMGARAPDADEFTAVANRLLGVLNGIAAVGGAADDVILGTSGDDVLDGGDGNDEIRGGAGNDLIEGGKGSNTLYGGAGNDTLSVHFGADKNFLAGGAGDDVLIGSAKSDTYLFNKGDGHDTIVETAQYSVISIDTLVFGVGLRVQDLKVLREGRDILLVFGEGEDSVRLKDWLTESLQEARYAGIERFLFADGTEWSPELIRAQVTTLGSDGDDVIDGWLGNDLIRGGAGNDLIDGGGGTNELYGEAGNDTLKVHFLADKNILAGGVGNDTLIGSSKSDTYLFNKGDGHDTIVETSQYASDSVDTLVLGEGLSATDVRVLREGRDVVLSFGGGSDTVRLKDWLTSSLGENTSASIEKLVFADGTQWTAANIRAQLTTLGTSGDDKIVGWNGNDLILGGEGDDVIEGGLGSNELHGGAGNDTLSVAATSDLNILAGGIGNDTLIGSLKSDTYLFNKGDGHDTIVETGQYASDSIDTLVLGEGLSATDVRVLREGRDVVLSFAGGSDTVRLKDWLTSSLGENTSASIEKLVFADGTQWTAANIRAQLTTLGTSGDDKIVGWNGNDLILGGEGTMSLRVGRCH
;
A
#
# COMPACT_ATOMS: atom_id res chain seq x y z
N MET A 1 -45.16 45.95 -7.18
CA MET A 1 -46.18 44.99 -6.69
C MET A 1 -45.60 44.33 -5.45
N ALA A 2 -46.38 44.12 -4.38
CA ALA A 2 -45.87 43.48 -3.16
C ALA A 2 -46.35 42.02 -3.10
N SER A 3 -45.43 41.07 -3.01
CA SER A 3 -45.69 39.66 -2.74
C SER A 3 -44.96 39.24 -1.46
N LYS A 4 -45.68 38.66 -0.51
CA LYS A 4 -45.10 38.02 0.67
C LYS A 4 -44.82 36.55 0.35
N ILE A 5 -43.58 36.13 0.57
CA ILE A 5 -43.18 34.72 0.58
C ILE A 5 -42.25 34.53 1.80
N ASN A 6 -42.57 33.53 2.63
CA ASN A 6 -41.75 33.02 3.74
C ASN A 6 -40.98 34.07 4.58
N GLY A 7 -41.69 35.06 5.13
CA GLY A 7 -41.13 36.02 6.10
C GLY A 7 -40.47 37.27 5.51
N PHE A 8 -40.21 37.30 4.19
CA PHE A 8 -39.62 38.45 3.51
C PHE A 8 -40.70 39.34 2.86
N ASN A 9 -40.50 40.65 2.99
CA ASN A 9 -41.27 41.70 2.34
C ASN A 9 -40.45 42.31 1.19
N PHE A 10 -41.06 42.39 0.01
CA PHE A 10 -40.47 42.97 -1.19
C PHE A 10 -41.26 44.21 -1.62
N GLU A 11 -40.60 45.36 -1.69
CA GLU A 11 -41.17 46.60 -2.21
C GLU A 11 -40.32 47.11 -3.38
N TYR A 12 -40.99 47.49 -4.47
CA TYR A 12 -40.38 48.10 -5.65
C TYR A 12 -41.12 49.40 -5.94
N ASP A 13 -40.43 50.53 -5.84
CA ASP A 13 -41.01 51.88 -5.97
C ASP A 13 -40.91 52.47 -7.39
N GLY A 14 -40.19 51.80 -8.29
CA GLY A 14 -39.92 52.26 -9.66
C GLY A 14 -38.51 52.80 -9.88
N SER A 15 -37.74 52.99 -8.81
CA SER A 15 -36.32 53.38 -8.79
C SER A 15 -35.45 52.41 -8.01
N SER A 16 -35.98 51.79 -6.94
CA SER A 16 -35.25 50.87 -6.08
C SER A 16 -36.05 49.61 -5.72
N ILE A 17 -35.34 48.52 -5.43
CA ILE A 17 -35.87 47.29 -4.84
C ILE A 17 -35.45 47.27 -3.36
N THR A 18 -36.42 47.20 -2.45
CA THR A 18 -36.19 47.05 -1.01
C THR A 18 -36.61 45.66 -0.55
N LEU A 19 -35.69 44.98 0.14
CA LEU A 19 -35.87 43.68 0.78
C LEU A 19 -35.88 43.89 2.30
N THR A 20 -36.91 43.40 3.00
CA THR A 20 -37.00 43.52 4.47
C THR A 20 -37.42 42.19 5.10
N TYR A 21 -36.65 41.74 6.09
CA TYR A 21 -36.96 40.57 6.92
C TYR A 21 -37.24 41.00 8.36
N LYS A 22 -38.16 40.30 9.05
CA LYS A 22 -38.40 40.56 10.47
C LYS A 22 -38.91 39.31 11.19
N HIS A 23 -38.21 38.90 12.25
CA HIS A 23 -38.61 37.82 13.14
C HIS A 23 -38.29 38.20 14.59
N GLY A 24 -39.31 38.35 15.43
CA GLY A 24 -39.15 38.92 16.77
C GLY A 24 -38.80 40.41 16.76
N GLU A 25 -37.92 40.85 17.68
CA GLU A 25 -37.43 42.24 17.73
C GLU A 25 -36.30 42.53 16.72
N LEU A 26 -35.69 41.49 16.15
CA LEU A 26 -34.63 41.59 15.14
C LEU A 26 -35.20 41.64 13.70
N GLY A 27 -34.51 42.34 12.81
CA GLY A 27 -34.93 42.47 11.41
C GLY A 27 -33.97 43.29 10.55
N GLY A 28 -33.66 42.77 9.36
CA GLY A 28 -32.71 43.35 8.41
C GLY A 28 -33.38 44.01 7.21
N LYS A 29 -32.72 45.01 6.63
CA LYS A 29 -33.14 45.72 5.43
C LYS A 29 -31.97 45.83 4.45
N ALA A 30 -32.21 45.51 3.19
CA ALA A 30 -31.34 45.81 2.06
C ALA A 30 -32.12 46.64 1.03
N THR A 31 -31.45 47.54 0.31
CA THR A 31 -32.07 48.35 -0.76
C THR A 31 -31.09 48.51 -1.90
N PHE A 32 -31.57 48.30 -3.11
CA PHE A 32 -30.80 48.24 -4.35
C PHE A 32 -31.38 49.25 -5.33
N ASP A 33 -30.58 50.21 -5.78
CA ASP A 33 -30.99 51.19 -6.80
C ASP A 33 -30.78 50.62 -8.21
N VAL A 34 -31.70 50.90 -9.14
CA VAL A 34 -31.73 50.27 -10.47
C VAL A 34 -30.59 50.75 -11.39
N GLU A 35 -29.91 51.85 -11.05
CA GLU A 35 -28.70 52.33 -11.76
C GLU A 35 -27.36 51.95 -11.07
N GLY A 36 -27.36 51.04 -10.09
CA GLY A 36 -26.17 50.25 -9.75
C GLY A 36 -25.08 50.95 -8.92
N ALA A 37 -25.42 51.95 -8.11
CA ALA A 37 -24.47 52.60 -7.20
C ALA A 37 -24.95 52.60 -5.73
N SER A 38 -24.20 51.90 -4.88
CA SER A 38 -24.38 51.71 -3.44
C SER A 38 -25.50 50.75 -2.98
N ALA A 39 -25.17 49.95 -1.97
CA ALA A 39 -26.08 49.24 -1.10
C ALA A 39 -25.68 49.55 0.36
N SER A 40 -26.65 49.65 1.26
CA SER A 40 -26.39 49.83 2.69
C SER A 40 -27.13 48.77 3.50
N VAL A 41 -26.38 47.99 4.26
CA VAL A 41 -26.91 47.05 5.27
C VAL A 41 -26.60 47.64 6.65
N SER A 42 -27.57 47.61 7.55
CA SER A 42 -27.38 48.11 8.93
C SER A 42 -27.88 47.09 9.96
N HIS A 43 -26.99 46.67 10.85
CA HIS A 43 -27.28 46.02 12.13
C HIS A 43 -26.40 46.64 13.23
N GLY A 44 -26.67 46.31 14.49
CA GLY A 44 -26.01 46.95 15.63
C GLY A 44 -24.54 46.55 15.80
N ARG A 45 -23.66 47.55 15.91
CA ARG A 45 -22.27 47.52 16.45
C ARG A 45 -21.24 46.50 15.91
N GLY A 46 -21.56 45.62 14.95
CA GLY A 46 -20.58 44.76 14.25
C GLY A 46 -21.14 44.16 12.94
N SER A 47 -20.27 43.71 12.03
CA SER A 47 -20.57 43.21 10.67
C SER A 47 -19.28 42.65 10.00
N VAL A 48 -19.17 41.56 9.21
CA VAL A 48 -20.08 40.57 8.55
C VAL A 48 -19.25 39.26 8.35
N GLY A 49 -19.74 38.01 8.45
CA GLY A 49 -21.09 37.47 8.68
C GLY A 49 -21.59 36.46 7.61
N ALA A 50 -22.58 35.61 7.97
CA ALA A 50 -23.31 34.57 7.19
C ALA A 50 -22.90 33.09 7.40
N SER A 51 -23.63 32.40 8.29
CA SER A 51 -23.84 30.95 8.22
C SER A 51 -25.10 30.62 7.41
N SER A 52 -25.18 29.41 6.87
CA SER A 52 -26.45 28.77 6.53
C SER A 52 -26.36 27.26 6.78
N ASP A 53 -27.05 26.80 7.83
CA ASP A 53 -27.27 25.38 8.07
C ASP A 53 -28.02 24.71 6.89
N TYR A 54 -27.83 23.39 6.78
CA TYR A 54 -28.33 22.48 5.73
C TYR A 54 -27.56 22.46 4.41
N ALA A 55 -26.47 21.68 4.41
CA ALA A 55 -26.03 20.98 3.21
C ALA A 55 -26.92 19.74 2.96
N TYR A 56 -27.54 19.67 1.78
CA TYR A 56 -27.94 18.40 1.16
C TYR A 56 -27.13 18.24 -0.12
N SER A 57 -26.56 17.05 -0.31
CA SER A 57 -25.83 16.71 -1.54
C SER A 57 -26.72 16.80 -2.78
N THR A 58 -26.31 17.60 -3.78
CA THR A 58 -26.28 17.23 -5.22
C THR A 58 -25.70 18.38 -6.07
N ASP A 59 -24.61 18.08 -6.79
CA ASP A 59 -24.14 18.73 -8.03
C ASP A 59 -23.90 20.26 -8.09
N SER A 60 -23.25 20.85 -7.07
CA SER A 60 -22.53 22.14 -7.19
C SER A 60 -21.43 22.23 -6.12
N GLY A 61 -20.17 21.99 -6.48
CA GLY A 61 -19.05 21.86 -5.53
C GLY A 61 -18.29 23.17 -5.26
N PHE A 62 -17.56 23.20 -4.14
CA PHE A 62 -16.48 24.17 -3.93
C PHE A 62 -15.34 23.91 -4.92
N VAL A 63 -14.74 24.97 -5.46
CA VAL A 63 -13.52 24.89 -6.26
C VAL A 63 -12.54 25.95 -5.76
N VAL A 64 -11.40 25.47 -5.25
CA VAL A 64 -10.22 26.29 -4.94
C VAL A 64 -9.26 26.15 -6.13
N SER A 65 -8.87 27.26 -6.73
CA SER A 65 -7.91 27.24 -7.84
C SER A 65 -6.97 28.44 -7.76
N GLY A 66 -5.67 28.18 -7.59
CA GLY A 66 -4.58 29.13 -7.80
C GLY A 66 -4.81 30.52 -7.18
N GLN A 67 -4.87 30.59 -5.84
CA GLN A 67 -5.04 31.82 -5.06
C GLN A 67 -6.42 32.49 -5.12
N ALA A 68 -7.49 31.79 -5.53
CA ALA A 68 -8.85 32.30 -5.38
C ALA A 68 -9.87 31.25 -4.91
N VAL A 69 -10.75 31.66 -3.98
CA VAL A 69 -11.87 30.85 -3.48
C VAL A 69 -13.15 31.26 -4.21
N THR A 70 -13.83 30.31 -4.86
CA THR A 70 -15.09 30.59 -5.57
C THR A 70 -16.28 29.86 -4.93
N LEU A 71 -17.27 30.61 -4.45
CA LEU A 71 -18.55 30.09 -3.96
C LEU A 71 -19.64 30.28 -5.02
N GLY A 72 -20.22 29.19 -5.50
CA GLY A 72 -21.36 29.18 -6.42
C GLY A 72 -22.67 28.85 -5.71
N LEU A 73 -23.66 29.74 -5.82
CA LEU A 73 -24.99 29.58 -5.23
C LEU A 73 -26.08 29.60 -6.32
N ARG A 74 -26.71 28.44 -6.57
CA ARG A 74 -27.88 28.39 -7.46
C ARG A 74 -29.15 28.80 -6.76
N THR A 75 -29.77 29.86 -7.28
CA THR A 75 -31.10 30.30 -6.87
C THR A 75 -32.17 29.29 -7.30
N PRO A 76 -33.33 29.20 -6.60
CA PRO A 76 -34.46 28.36 -7.03
C PRO A 76 -35.04 28.70 -8.41
N SER A 77 -34.67 29.85 -8.98
CA SER A 77 -34.96 30.29 -10.34
C SER A 77 -33.99 29.76 -11.41
N GLY A 78 -32.93 29.05 -11.02
CA GLY A 78 -31.91 28.50 -11.93
C GLY A 78 -30.78 29.47 -12.30
N ALA A 79 -30.77 30.69 -11.74
CA ALA A 79 -29.67 31.65 -11.90
C ALA A 79 -28.58 31.41 -10.85
N GLU A 80 -27.32 31.56 -11.24
CA GLU A 80 -26.13 31.16 -10.49
C GLU A 80 -25.36 32.39 -10.00
N ILE A 81 -25.31 32.62 -8.69
CA ILE A 81 -24.55 33.71 -8.07
C ILE A 81 -23.16 33.17 -7.74
N GLY A 82 -22.11 33.75 -8.31
CA GLY A 82 -20.72 33.39 -8.03
C GLY A 82 -20.01 34.48 -7.24
N LEU A 83 -19.41 34.13 -6.11
CA LEU A 83 -18.52 34.99 -5.33
C LEU A 83 -17.09 34.48 -5.49
N LYS A 84 -16.17 35.29 -6.00
CA LYS A 84 -14.75 34.95 -6.11
C LYS A 84 -13.92 35.87 -5.21
N LEU A 85 -13.27 35.28 -4.21
CA LEU A 85 -12.34 35.93 -3.29
C LEU A 85 -10.92 35.82 -3.84
N THR A 86 -10.19 36.93 -3.97
CA THR A 86 -8.81 36.97 -4.49
C THR A 86 -7.95 37.89 -3.58
N PRO A 87 -6.88 37.42 -2.93
CA PRO A 87 -5.95 38.29 -2.21
C PRO A 87 -5.38 39.36 -3.16
N ASN A 88 -5.38 40.63 -2.74
CA ASN A 88 -4.96 41.74 -3.62
C ASN A 88 -3.59 42.33 -3.26
N GLY A 89 -2.96 41.88 -2.16
CA GLY A 89 -1.68 42.39 -1.66
C GLY A 89 -1.70 43.83 -1.15
N GLU A 90 -2.86 44.49 -1.09
CA GLU A 90 -2.99 45.83 -0.52
C GLU A 90 -3.20 45.75 0.99
N PHE A 91 -2.26 46.33 1.74
CA PHE A 91 -2.42 46.55 3.16
C PHE A 91 -3.28 47.80 3.43
N ARG A 92 -4.37 47.65 4.19
CA ARG A 92 -5.30 48.73 4.59
C ARG A 92 -5.02 49.17 6.04
N PRO A 93 -5.16 50.46 6.41
CA PRO A 93 -5.13 50.85 7.81
C PRO A 93 -6.20 50.10 8.62
N HIS A 94 -5.84 49.62 9.80
CA HIS A 94 -6.74 48.85 10.66
C HIS A 94 -8.06 49.63 10.93
N PRO A 95 -9.24 48.99 10.75
CA PRO A 95 -10.51 49.70 10.59
C PRO A 95 -11.01 50.41 11.86
N THR A 96 -10.52 50.02 13.03
CA THR A 96 -10.96 50.51 14.35
C THR A 96 -9.84 51.12 15.20
N ASP A 97 -8.56 50.87 14.88
CA ASP A 97 -7.40 51.43 15.60
C ASP A 97 -6.40 52.06 14.62
N PRO A 98 -6.27 53.40 14.57
CA PRO A 98 -5.35 54.08 13.66
C PRO A 98 -3.86 53.94 14.03
N PHE A 99 -3.50 53.21 15.09
CA PHE A 99 -2.12 52.95 15.52
C PHE A 99 -1.66 51.49 15.33
N ALA A 100 -2.58 50.57 15.03
CA ALA A 100 -2.23 49.19 14.68
C ALA A 100 -1.55 49.10 13.30
N PRO A 101 -0.79 48.03 13.02
CA PRO A 101 -0.20 47.81 11.70
C PRO A 101 -1.26 47.82 10.59
N PRO A 102 -0.91 48.23 9.35
CA PRO A 102 -1.74 47.97 8.18
C PRO A 102 -1.99 46.46 8.03
N ILE A 103 -3.23 46.07 7.70
CA ILE A 103 -3.67 44.66 7.61
C ILE A 103 -3.91 44.24 6.15
N PRO A 104 -3.66 42.96 5.79
CA PRO A 104 -3.96 42.42 4.46
C PRO A 104 -5.45 42.58 4.07
N SER A 105 -5.70 42.69 2.76
CA SER A 105 -7.06 42.69 2.21
C SER A 105 -7.22 41.76 1.00
N ALA A 106 -8.46 41.31 0.78
CA ALA A 106 -8.85 40.52 -0.38
C ALA A 106 -9.95 41.23 -1.18
N GLN A 107 -9.92 41.07 -2.48
CA GLN A 107 -10.92 41.55 -3.42
C GLN A 107 -11.99 40.47 -3.64
N VAL A 108 -13.25 40.84 -3.44
CA VAL A 108 -14.44 40.00 -3.65
C VAL A 108 -15.13 40.40 -4.95
N ASP A 109 -14.98 39.57 -5.99
CA ASP A 109 -15.72 39.69 -7.25
C ASP A 109 -17.08 39.00 -7.12
N LEU A 110 -18.15 39.78 -7.14
CA LEU A 110 -19.52 39.28 -7.22
C LEU A 110 -19.94 39.11 -8.69
N THR A 111 -20.54 37.97 -9.02
CA THR A 111 -21.04 37.62 -10.34
C THR A 111 -22.46 37.03 -10.30
N LEU A 112 -23.19 37.14 -11.40
CA LEU A 112 -24.48 36.46 -11.62
C LEU A 112 -24.50 35.88 -13.04
N ASP A 113 -24.82 34.60 -13.16
CA ASP A 113 -24.74 33.80 -14.39
C ASP A 113 -23.39 33.96 -15.11
N GLY A 114 -22.29 33.89 -14.33
CA GLY A 114 -20.91 34.08 -14.80
C GLY A 114 -20.55 35.52 -15.20
N LYS A 115 -21.43 36.49 -14.94
CA LYS A 115 -21.24 37.90 -15.34
C LYS A 115 -20.92 38.78 -14.13
N MET A 116 -19.77 39.44 -14.16
CA MET A 116 -19.32 40.35 -13.09
C MET A 116 -20.32 41.49 -12.84
N LEU A 117 -20.70 41.64 -11.57
CA LEU A 117 -21.59 42.68 -11.04
C LEU A 117 -20.81 43.77 -10.30
N GLY A 118 -19.67 43.44 -9.68
CA GLY A 118 -18.77 44.40 -9.03
C GLY A 118 -17.72 43.72 -8.16
N SER A 119 -16.66 44.46 -7.85
CA SER A 119 -15.52 44.02 -7.03
C SER A 119 -15.45 44.87 -5.76
N TYR A 120 -15.18 44.24 -4.61
CA TYR A 120 -15.20 44.89 -3.29
C TYR A 120 -14.00 44.43 -2.45
N ASP A 121 -13.19 45.34 -1.91
CA ASP A 121 -12.11 44.94 -1.00
C ASP A 121 -12.63 44.73 0.44
N ILE A 122 -12.21 43.64 1.08
CA ILE A 122 -12.47 43.33 2.49
C ILE A 122 -11.15 43.10 3.26
N PRO A 123 -11.00 43.63 4.49
CA PRO A 123 -9.88 43.26 5.37
C PRO A 123 -10.06 41.82 5.90
N LEU A 124 -8.95 41.12 6.16
CA LEU A 124 -8.92 39.68 6.45
C LEU A 124 -8.78 39.31 7.94
N TYR A 125 -9.12 40.21 8.87
CA TYR A 125 -8.89 40.00 10.30
C TYR A 125 -10.19 40.09 11.12
N GLU A 126 -10.46 39.09 11.96
CA GLU A 126 -11.51 39.10 12.98
C GLU A 126 -10.89 38.76 14.35
N ASP A 127 -10.89 39.72 15.28
CA ASP A 127 -10.43 39.56 16.67
C ASP A 127 -11.35 38.59 17.45
N PHE A 128 -11.07 37.28 17.43
CA PHE A 128 -11.69 36.33 18.34
C PHE A 128 -10.82 36.10 19.58
N THR A 129 -11.41 36.27 20.77
CA THR A 129 -10.77 35.84 22.02
C THR A 129 -11.15 34.39 22.33
N MET A 130 -10.36 33.76 23.19
CA MET A 130 -10.62 32.40 23.65
C MET A 130 -12.00 32.27 24.34
N ASP A 131 -12.46 33.30 25.06
CA ASP A 131 -13.80 33.33 25.67
C ASP A 131 -14.94 33.46 24.63
N ASP A 132 -14.72 34.09 23.47
CA ASP A 132 -15.72 34.21 22.39
C ASP A 132 -15.99 32.87 21.68
N LEU A 133 -14.99 31.98 21.64
CA LEU A 133 -15.14 30.58 21.19
C LEU A 133 -15.94 29.72 22.18
N PHE A 134 -16.14 30.17 23.42
CA PHE A 134 -16.75 29.39 24.50
C PHE A 134 -18.16 29.85 24.93
N ASP A 135 -18.74 30.88 24.32
CA ASP A 135 -20.07 31.37 24.70
C ASP A 135 -21.20 30.41 24.23
N PRO A 136 -21.93 29.73 25.14
CA PRO A 136 -23.05 28.88 24.75
C PRO A 136 -24.27 29.67 24.25
N GLU A 137 -24.39 30.97 24.52
CA GLU A 137 -25.48 31.82 24.00
C GLU A 137 -25.26 32.24 22.54
N LEU A 138 -24.03 32.20 22.02
CA LEU A 138 -23.74 32.40 20.59
C LEU A 138 -24.10 31.18 19.74
N GLY A 139 -24.45 30.05 20.36
CA GLY A 139 -24.77 28.79 19.68
C GLY A 139 -23.51 28.14 19.14
N GLY A 140 -22.78 27.45 20.02
CA GLY A 140 -21.45 26.89 19.76
C GLY A 140 -21.28 26.33 18.35
N LEU A 141 -20.39 26.96 17.59
CA LEU A 141 -20.05 26.54 16.23
C LEU A 141 -19.57 25.08 16.28
N GLY A 142 -20.23 24.24 15.49
CA GLY A 142 -20.12 22.80 15.59
C GLY A 142 -18.73 22.27 15.24
N SER A 143 -18.54 20.99 15.52
CA SER A 143 -17.32 20.18 15.36
C SER A 143 -16.82 20.00 13.91
N HIS A 144 -17.14 20.88 12.97
CA HIS A 144 -16.74 20.79 11.56
C HIS A 144 -16.46 22.17 10.95
N GLY A 145 -15.21 22.43 10.59
CA GLY A 145 -14.72 23.66 9.95
C GLY A 145 -13.54 24.29 10.70
N LEU A 146 -12.73 25.10 10.01
CA LEU A 146 -11.40 25.57 10.46
C LEU A 146 -11.27 25.99 11.93
N LEU A 147 -12.24 26.73 12.50
CA LEU A 147 -12.22 27.11 13.93
C LEU A 147 -12.57 25.95 14.88
N GLY A 148 -13.46 25.05 14.44
CA GLY A 148 -13.73 23.77 15.10
C GLY A 148 -12.58 22.77 14.97
N ASP A 149 -11.76 22.89 13.92
CA ASP A 149 -10.55 22.09 13.72
C ASP A 149 -9.38 22.64 14.56
N ALA A 150 -9.28 23.96 14.76
CA ALA A 150 -8.34 24.58 15.72
C ALA A 150 -8.71 24.31 17.19
N TYR A 151 -9.99 24.44 17.55
CA TYR A 151 -10.53 23.96 18.84
C TYR A 151 -10.36 22.44 18.99
N GLY A 152 -10.50 21.72 17.87
CA GLY A 152 -10.14 20.32 17.71
C GLY A 152 -8.71 20.09 18.13
N PHE A 153 -7.73 20.72 17.48
CA PHE A 153 -6.29 20.62 17.77
C PHE A 153 -5.99 20.84 19.25
N LEU A 154 -6.53 21.91 19.85
CA LEU A 154 -6.30 22.23 21.26
C LEU A 154 -6.84 21.16 22.22
N ARG A 155 -7.92 20.43 21.88
CA ARG A 155 -8.50 19.34 22.71
C ARG A 155 -8.28 17.91 22.20
N HIS A 156 -7.74 17.71 21.00
CA HIS A 156 -7.21 16.42 20.53
C HIS A 156 -5.80 16.23 21.09
N ARG A 157 -5.03 17.31 21.19
CA ARG A 157 -3.74 17.31 21.88
C ARG A 157 -3.87 17.09 23.39
N ASP A 158 -4.96 17.56 24.02
CA ASP A 158 -5.34 17.14 25.38
C ASP A 158 -5.56 15.61 25.50
N ARG A 159 -5.79 14.89 24.39
CA ARG A 159 -5.70 13.42 24.39
C ARG A 159 -4.24 13.01 24.24
N GLU A 160 -3.54 13.36 23.17
CA GLU A 160 -2.18 12.84 22.89
C GLU A 160 -1.14 13.12 23.99
N ILE A 161 -1.11 14.32 24.57
CA ILE A 161 -0.20 14.65 25.70
C ILE A 161 -0.62 13.90 26.96
N ASN A 162 -1.92 13.75 27.21
CA ASN A 162 -2.37 12.90 28.31
C ASN A 162 -2.07 11.44 28.01
N ASP A 163 -2.19 10.96 26.77
CA ASP A 163 -1.86 9.59 26.38
C ASP A 163 -0.38 9.32 26.70
N GLN A 164 0.54 10.23 26.37
CA GLN A 164 1.96 10.12 26.76
C GLN A 164 2.16 10.05 28.30
N TYR A 165 1.60 10.99 29.08
CA TYR A 165 1.76 10.98 30.53
C TYR A 165 1.01 9.83 31.23
N ARG A 166 -0.12 9.39 30.66
CA ARG A 166 -0.94 8.26 31.10
C ARG A 166 -0.16 6.99 30.83
N ASP A 167 0.30 6.74 29.62
CA ASP A 167 1.04 5.53 29.28
C ASP A 167 2.36 5.46 30.10
N ALA A 168 3.08 6.58 30.28
CA ALA A 168 4.22 6.67 31.21
C ALA A 168 3.85 6.42 32.69
N THR A 169 2.61 6.74 33.12
CA THR A 169 2.10 6.37 34.45
C THR A 169 1.97 4.85 34.57
N GLY A 170 1.41 4.20 33.55
CA GLY A 170 1.22 2.75 33.49
C GLY A 170 2.55 1.98 33.41
N GLU A 171 3.39 2.30 32.44
CA GLU A 171 4.69 1.65 32.20
C GLU A 171 5.59 1.70 33.44
N ASN A 172 5.78 2.88 34.04
CA ASN A 172 6.59 3.00 35.25
C ASN A 172 6.00 2.23 36.45
N PHE A 173 4.67 2.11 36.57
CA PHE A 173 4.08 1.27 37.60
C PHE A 173 4.37 -0.22 37.36
N GLN A 174 4.25 -0.68 36.11
CA GLN A 174 4.54 -2.06 35.73
C GLN A 174 6.03 -2.42 35.87
N ASP A 175 6.95 -1.51 35.54
CA ASP A 175 8.39 -1.65 35.82
C ASP A 175 8.69 -1.80 37.32
N ALA A 176 8.03 -1.00 38.15
CA ALA A 176 8.18 -1.10 39.60
C ALA A 176 7.64 -2.42 40.17
N LYS A 177 6.58 -2.97 39.55
CA LYS A 177 5.91 -4.20 39.99
C LYS A 177 6.63 -5.45 39.49
N GLY A 178 6.94 -5.52 38.20
CA GLY A 178 7.67 -6.62 37.54
C GLY A 178 6.88 -7.92 37.33
N TRP A 179 5.54 -7.88 37.51
CA TRP A 179 4.63 -9.02 37.29
C TRP A 179 3.18 -8.53 37.14
N THR A 180 2.38 -9.24 36.34
CA THR A 180 0.94 -9.05 36.20
C THR A 180 0.19 -10.33 36.60
N ARG A 181 -1.09 -10.23 36.96
CA ARG A 181 -1.96 -11.40 37.17
C ARG A 181 -2.60 -11.80 35.82
N PRO A 182 -2.22 -12.95 35.22
CA PRO A 182 -2.83 -13.39 33.97
C PRO A 182 -4.28 -13.86 34.16
N VAL A 183 -5.02 -13.96 33.05
CA VAL A 183 -6.39 -14.50 33.01
C VAL A 183 -6.46 -15.74 32.12
N ASP A 184 -7.22 -16.76 32.54
CA ASP A 184 -7.41 -18.02 31.82
C ASP A 184 -8.76 -18.07 31.07
N PRO A 185 -8.71 -18.16 29.73
CA PRO A 185 -9.72 -18.82 28.93
C PRO A 185 -9.21 -20.10 28.23
N LEU A 186 -10.10 -21.09 28.12
CA LEU A 186 -9.93 -22.27 27.28
C LEU A 186 -10.23 -21.98 25.81
N VAL A 187 -9.28 -22.24 24.93
CA VAL A 187 -9.36 -21.96 23.48
C VAL A 187 -9.11 -23.20 22.63
N LEU A 188 -9.49 -23.13 21.35
CA LEU A 188 -9.38 -24.21 20.37
C LEU A 188 -8.55 -23.77 19.16
N ASP A 189 -7.60 -24.62 18.78
CA ASP A 189 -6.81 -24.55 17.54
C ASP A 189 -7.71 -24.96 16.36
N LEU A 190 -8.18 -23.97 15.59
CA LEU A 190 -9.24 -24.19 14.61
C LEU A 190 -8.77 -24.57 13.21
N ASP A 191 -7.57 -24.18 12.78
CA ASP A 191 -7.02 -24.50 11.45
C ASP A 191 -5.83 -25.49 11.46
N GLY A 192 -5.18 -25.69 12.60
CA GLY A 192 -4.20 -26.75 12.85
C GLY A 192 -2.73 -26.32 12.80
N ASP A 193 -2.41 -25.02 12.86
CA ASP A 193 -1.00 -24.56 12.84
C ASP A 193 -0.42 -24.17 14.22
N GLY A 194 -1.27 -23.84 15.20
CA GLY A 194 -0.86 -23.50 16.56
C GLY A 194 -1.97 -22.86 17.39
N ILE A 195 -1.59 -22.18 18.47
CA ILE A 195 -2.43 -21.16 19.11
C ILE A 195 -1.69 -19.83 19.01
N GLU A 196 -2.31 -18.85 18.38
CA GLU A 196 -1.72 -17.53 18.15
C GLU A 196 -2.35 -16.46 19.04
N THR A 197 -1.56 -15.44 19.44
CA THR A 197 -2.04 -14.40 20.38
C THR A 197 -1.46 -13.01 20.16
N VAL A 198 -2.29 -11.99 20.40
CA VAL A 198 -1.94 -10.56 20.39
C VAL A 198 -1.70 -10.00 21.81
N ALA A 199 -0.99 -8.88 21.89
CA ALA A 199 -0.56 -8.27 23.16
C ALA A 199 -1.65 -7.44 23.86
N ALA A 200 -1.54 -7.30 25.19
CA ALA A 200 -2.40 -6.47 26.04
C ALA A 200 -2.16 -4.95 25.90
N ASN A 201 -2.18 -4.43 24.68
CA ASN A 201 -1.89 -3.02 24.36
C ASN A 201 -3.12 -2.10 24.43
N GLY A 202 -4.20 -2.54 25.10
CA GLY A 202 -5.43 -1.75 25.25
C GLY A 202 -6.36 -1.72 24.03
N ARG A 203 -6.02 -2.39 22.92
CA ARG A 203 -6.94 -2.52 21.77
C ARG A 203 -8.14 -3.41 22.08
N VAL A 204 -7.91 -4.54 22.74
CA VAL A 204 -8.95 -5.48 23.17
C VAL A 204 -9.27 -5.27 24.65
N LEU A 205 -10.55 -5.13 24.97
CA LEU A 205 -11.07 -4.79 26.30
C LEU A 205 -12.19 -5.75 26.68
N PHE A 206 -11.99 -6.59 27.71
CA PHE A 206 -12.99 -7.58 28.15
C PHE A 206 -13.16 -7.60 29.67
N ASP A 207 -14.38 -7.88 30.16
CA ASP A 207 -14.67 -7.98 31.61
C ASP A 207 -14.44 -9.41 32.09
N HIS A 208 -13.18 -9.75 32.28
CA HIS A 208 -12.77 -11.08 32.72
C HIS A 208 -13.22 -11.45 34.14
N GLU A 209 -13.60 -10.49 34.99
CA GLU A 209 -13.98 -10.74 36.39
C GLU A 209 -15.49 -10.66 36.66
N GLY A 210 -16.30 -10.19 35.70
CA GLY A 210 -17.74 -9.94 35.88
C GLY A 210 -18.01 -8.76 36.81
N ASN A 211 -17.17 -7.72 36.76
CA ASN A 211 -17.21 -6.57 37.68
C ASN A 211 -17.85 -5.30 37.07
N ALA A 212 -18.35 -5.39 35.82
CA ALA A 212 -18.88 -4.34 34.96
C ALA A 212 -17.85 -3.31 34.44
N VAL A 213 -16.56 -3.68 34.44
CA VAL A 213 -15.45 -2.92 33.84
C VAL A 213 -14.72 -3.84 32.87
N ARG A 214 -14.63 -3.43 31.60
CA ARG A 214 -13.80 -4.13 30.61
C ARG A 214 -12.37 -3.63 30.74
N GLU A 215 -11.41 -4.55 30.81
CA GLU A 215 -10.01 -4.26 31.08
C GLU A 215 -9.12 -4.71 29.90
N GLY A 216 -8.00 -4.01 29.70
CA GLY A 216 -7.07 -4.29 28.61
C GLY A 216 -6.48 -5.69 28.75
N THR A 217 -6.58 -6.50 27.70
CA THR A 217 -6.19 -7.91 27.73
C THR A 217 -5.43 -8.29 26.47
N GLY A 218 -4.47 -9.21 26.61
CA GLY A 218 -3.98 -10.00 25.47
C GLY A 218 -5.11 -10.88 24.97
N TRP A 219 -5.06 -11.28 23.71
CA TRP A 219 -6.18 -11.96 23.05
C TRP A 219 -5.68 -13.04 22.11
N ILE A 220 -6.57 -13.93 21.67
CA ILE A 220 -6.26 -14.87 20.58
C ILE A 220 -6.32 -14.18 19.22
N SER A 221 -5.66 -14.77 18.23
CA SER A 221 -5.86 -14.41 16.82
C SER A 221 -7.27 -14.81 16.33
N ALA A 222 -7.67 -14.32 15.15
CA ALA A 222 -9.05 -14.42 14.65
C ALA A 222 -9.36 -15.74 13.92
N ASP A 223 -8.32 -16.43 13.47
CA ASP A 223 -8.25 -17.83 13.00
C ASP A 223 -8.78 -18.81 14.06
N ASP A 224 -8.25 -18.73 15.28
CA ASP A 224 -8.66 -19.47 16.49
C ASP A 224 -10.02 -19.06 17.07
N GLY A 225 -10.44 -19.72 18.16
CA GLY A 225 -11.62 -19.34 18.94
C GLY A 225 -11.65 -19.79 20.41
N MET A 226 -12.29 -19.00 21.26
CA MET A 226 -12.50 -19.31 22.69
C MET A 226 -13.72 -20.22 22.88
N LEU A 227 -13.63 -21.22 23.78
CA LEU A 227 -14.80 -21.98 24.21
C LEU A 227 -15.66 -21.12 25.15
N VAL A 228 -16.95 -21.02 24.85
CA VAL A 228 -17.89 -20.16 25.59
C VAL A 228 -19.23 -20.85 25.81
N LEU A 229 -19.99 -20.36 26.79
CA LEU A 229 -21.34 -20.81 27.10
C LEU A 229 -22.14 -19.64 27.70
N ASP A 230 -23.05 -19.06 26.91
CA ASP A 230 -24.04 -18.08 27.37
C ASP A 230 -24.85 -18.69 28.54
N ARG A 231 -24.61 -18.18 29.75
CA ARG A 231 -25.20 -18.67 31.01
C ARG A 231 -26.41 -17.87 31.41
N ASN A 232 -26.43 -16.59 31.04
CA ASN A 232 -27.47 -15.65 31.44
C ASN A 232 -28.66 -15.64 30.45
N GLY A 233 -28.46 -16.15 29.24
CA GLY A 233 -29.43 -16.32 28.15
C GLY A 233 -29.67 -15.06 27.32
N ASN A 234 -28.72 -14.12 27.26
CA ASN A 234 -28.88 -12.84 26.55
C ASN A 234 -28.45 -12.88 25.08
N GLY A 235 -27.75 -13.94 24.64
CA GLY A 235 -27.30 -14.12 23.26
C GLY A 235 -25.98 -13.43 22.90
N THR A 236 -25.22 -12.98 23.90
CA THR A 236 -23.87 -12.40 23.80
C THR A 236 -22.99 -12.99 24.90
N ILE A 237 -21.67 -13.02 24.70
CA ILE A 237 -20.70 -13.34 25.75
C ILE A 237 -20.14 -12.02 26.28
N ASP A 238 -20.53 -11.63 27.50
CA ASP A 238 -20.25 -10.30 28.03
C ASP A 238 -19.32 -10.25 29.25
N ASP A 239 -19.13 -11.37 29.97
CA ASP A 239 -18.15 -11.47 31.06
C ASP A 239 -17.44 -12.84 31.20
N GLY A 240 -16.40 -12.88 32.03
CA GLY A 240 -15.57 -14.08 32.29
C GLY A 240 -16.28 -15.24 32.99
N SER A 241 -17.53 -15.08 33.44
CA SER A 241 -18.33 -16.19 33.96
C SER A 241 -18.86 -17.09 32.84
N GLU A 242 -18.96 -16.56 31.61
CA GLU A 242 -19.45 -17.25 30.41
C GLU A 242 -18.31 -17.86 29.57
N LEU A 243 -17.07 -17.45 29.83
CA LEU A 243 -15.86 -18.15 29.39
C LEU A 243 -15.63 -19.43 30.23
N PHE A 244 -14.72 -20.30 29.76
CA PHE A 244 -14.22 -21.45 30.51
C PHE A 244 -12.81 -21.16 31.06
N GLY A 245 -12.68 -21.04 32.39
CA GLY A 245 -11.47 -20.63 33.08
C GLY A 245 -11.69 -20.38 34.58
N ASP A 246 -10.87 -19.50 35.16
CA ASP A 246 -10.85 -19.23 36.62
C ASP A 246 -12.13 -18.59 37.18
N HIS A 247 -12.82 -17.77 36.38
CA HIS A 247 -14.04 -17.07 36.79
C HIS A 247 -15.33 -17.83 36.43
N THR A 248 -15.22 -19.02 35.82
CA THR A 248 -16.38 -19.85 35.48
C THR A 248 -17.10 -20.38 36.73
N PRO A 249 -18.43 -20.17 36.85
CA PRO A 249 -19.23 -20.73 37.93
C PRO A 249 -19.15 -22.26 37.96
N GLY A 250 -18.47 -22.81 38.98
CA GLY A 250 -18.32 -24.26 39.16
C GLY A 250 -16.89 -24.80 39.06
N ALA A 251 -15.89 -23.98 38.70
CA ALA A 251 -14.48 -24.37 38.56
C ALA A 251 -13.79 -24.92 39.85
N GLY A 252 -14.49 -24.97 40.98
CA GLY A 252 -14.06 -25.66 42.20
C GLY A 252 -13.06 -24.89 43.08
N LEU A 253 -12.88 -23.59 42.84
CA LEU A 253 -11.99 -22.74 43.63
C LEU A 253 -12.67 -22.22 44.90
N ALA A 254 -11.96 -22.25 46.03
CA ALA A 254 -12.38 -21.54 47.24
C ALA A 254 -11.99 -20.05 47.16
N PRO A 255 -12.72 -19.12 47.78
CA PRO A 255 -12.39 -17.70 47.73
C PRO A 255 -10.95 -17.44 48.21
N GLY A 256 -10.13 -16.83 47.35
CA GLY A 256 -8.70 -16.57 47.63
C GLY A 256 -7.72 -17.69 47.27
N GLN A 257 -8.16 -18.75 46.59
CA GLN A 257 -7.27 -19.68 45.90
C GLN A 257 -6.90 -19.11 44.52
N SER A 258 -5.64 -18.75 44.30
CA SER A 258 -5.10 -18.66 42.94
C SER A 258 -5.20 -20.04 42.29
N SER A 259 -5.42 -20.10 40.99
CA SER A 259 -5.70 -21.34 40.29
C SER A 259 -4.56 -22.36 40.38
N SER A 260 -4.95 -23.58 40.75
CA SER A 260 -4.22 -24.75 40.30
C SER A 260 -4.40 -24.91 38.80
N ARG A 261 -3.36 -25.37 38.12
CA ARG A 261 -3.30 -25.71 36.68
C ARG A 261 -4.60 -26.22 36.05
N SER A 262 -4.74 -25.95 34.76
CA SER A 262 -5.84 -26.37 33.88
C SER A 262 -7.23 -26.00 34.43
N ALA A 263 -7.57 -24.72 34.58
CA ALA A 263 -8.86 -24.35 35.19
C ALA A 263 -10.02 -24.36 34.20
N GLY A 264 -9.82 -23.87 32.98
CA GLY A 264 -10.78 -23.99 31.88
C GLY A 264 -11.13 -25.44 31.54
N LEU A 265 -10.14 -26.33 31.42
CA LEU A 265 -10.40 -27.77 31.20
C LEU A 265 -11.12 -28.44 32.39
N ARG A 266 -10.85 -28.02 33.63
CA ARG A 266 -11.58 -28.51 34.82
C ARG A 266 -13.01 -27.98 34.89
N ALA A 267 -13.26 -26.75 34.44
CA ALA A 267 -14.61 -26.21 34.31
C ALA A 267 -15.40 -26.99 33.24
N LEU A 268 -14.78 -27.31 32.10
CA LEU A 268 -15.38 -28.17 31.07
C LEU A 268 -15.69 -29.58 31.59
N ALA A 269 -14.81 -30.16 32.42
CA ALA A 269 -15.05 -31.46 33.06
C ALA A 269 -16.30 -31.54 33.95
N THR A 270 -16.90 -30.40 34.33
CA THR A 270 -18.19 -30.39 35.04
C THR A 270 -19.40 -30.67 34.13
N LEU A 271 -19.20 -30.64 32.81
CA LEU A 271 -20.23 -30.84 31.80
C LEU A 271 -20.26 -32.27 31.21
N ASP A 272 -19.22 -33.08 31.43
CA ASP A 272 -19.23 -34.53 31.18
C ASP A 272 -20.18 -35.19 32.20
N GLN A 273 -21.42 -35.43 31.77
CA GLN A 273 -22.47 -36.01 32.62
C GLN A 273 -22.35 -37.54 32.69
N ASN A 274 -21.74 -38.14 31.66
CA ASN A 274 -21.73 -39.58 31.46
C ASN A 274 -20.48 -40.25 32.08
N GLY A 275 -19.40 -39.48 32.24
CA GLY A 275 -18.14 -39.84 32.90
C GLY A 275 -17.14 -40.56 32.00
N ASP A 276 -17.15 -40.32 30.69
CA ASP A 276 -16.24 -40.97 29.73
C ASP A 276 -14.94 -40.20 29.43
N GLY A 277 -14.78 -38.98 29.97
CA GLY A 277 -13.59 -38.14 29.77
C GLY A 277 -13.68 -37.22 28.55
N ARG A 278 -14.87 -37.07 27.97
CA ARG A 278 -15.17 -36.13 26.89
C ARG A 278 -16.47 -35.39 27.18
N VAL A 279 -16.67 -34.28 26.48
CA VAL A 279 -17.97 -33.63 26.35
C VAL A 279 -18.40 -33.77 24.88
N ASP A 280 -19.46 -34.54 24.64
CA ASP A 280 -19.97 -34.86 23.29
C ASP A 280 -21.51 -34.87 23.20
N GLU A 281 -22.09 -35.28 22.06
CA GLU A 281 -23.56 -35.32 21.86
C GLU A 281 -24.33 -36.17 22.91
N SER A 282 -23.63 -36.96 23.72
CA SER A 282 -24.17 -37.72 24.86
C SER A 282 -24.46 -36.85 26.09
N ASP A 283 -23.89 -35.66 26.17
CA ASP A 283 -24.00 -34.72 27.29
C ASP A 283 -24.97 -33.58 26.98
N GLU A 284 -25.90 -33.30 27.91
CA GLU A 284 -26.96 -32.30 27.72
C GLU A 284 -26.43 -30.88 27.41
N ALA A 285 -25.25 -30.54 27.95
CA ALA A 285 -24.63 -29.23 27.79
C ALA A 285 -23.97 -29.02 26.41
N PHE A 286 -23.59 -30.10 25.69
CA PHE A 286 -22.82 -29.99 24.45
C PHE A 286 -23.54 -29.17 23.36
N ALA A 287 -24.87 -29.29 23.29
CA ALA A 287 -25.70 -28.52 22.35
C ALA A 287 -25.81 -27.02 22.69
N SER A 288 -25.35 -26.59 23.87
CA SER A 288 -25.32 -25.18 24.30
C SER A 288 -23.91 -24.57 24.23
N LEU A 289 -22.87 -25.37 24.01
CA LEU A 289 -21.50 -24.88 23.85
C LEU A 289 -21.34 -24.18 22.50
N GLN A 290 -20.63 -23.06 22.53
CA GLN A 290 -20.27 -22.28 21.36
C GLN A 290 -18.76 -22.00 21.35
N VAL A 291 -18.25 -21.60 20.20
CA VAL A 291 -16.92 -21.01 20.06
C VAL A 291 -17.10 -19.57 19.63
N TRP A 292 -16.47 -18.66 20.37
CA TRP A 292 -16.38 -17.25 19.99
C TRP A 292 -15.09 -17.03 19.22
N ARG A 293 -15.21 -16.58 17.98
CA ARG A 293 -14.10 -16.07 17.16
C ARG A 293 -14.29 -14.57 16.99
N ASP A 294 -13.53 -13.79 17.74
CA ASP A 294 -13.52 -12.33 17.63
C ASP A 294 -12.80 -11.94 16.33
N LEU A 295 -13.58 -11.59 15.31
CA LEU A 295 -13.09 -11.40 13.93
C LEU A 295 -12.59 -9.98 13.68
N ASN A 296 -13.04 -9.01 14.49
CA ASN A 296 -12.61 -7.62 14.41
C ASN A 296 -11.66 -7.20 15.56
N GLN A 297 -11.42 -8.10 16.51
CA GLN A 297 -10.54 -7.92 17.67
C GLN A 297 -10.99 -6.75 18.56
N ASP A 298 -12.30 -6.62 18.78
CA ASP A 298 -12.88 -5.55 19.62
C ASP A 298 -13.26 -5.99 21.04
N GLY A 299 -13.21 -7.30 21.35
CA GLY A 299 -13.57 -7.84 22.66
C GLY A 299 -15.07 -7.81 22.96
N VAL A 300 -15.93 -7.61 21.96
CA VAL A 300 -17.38 -7.52 22.12
C VAL A 300 -18.07 -8.59 21.29
N SER A 301 -18.46 -9.69 21.93
CA SER A 301 -19.07 -10.82 21.23
C SER A 301 -20.34 -10.45 20.45
N GLN A 302 -20.32 -10.68 19.13
CA GLN A 302 -21.48 -10.44 18.26
C GLN A 302 -22.05 -11.74 17.67
N ALA A 303 -23.30 -11.69 17.18
CA ALA A 303 -24.00 -12.86 16.65
C ALA A 303 -23.37 -13.50 15.40
N ASN A 304 -22.51 -12.78 14.67
CA ASN A 304 -21.71 -13.27 13.53
C ASN A 304 -20.38 -13.93 13.95
N GLU A 305 -20.05 -13.90 15.23
CA GLU A 305 -18.79 -14.40 15.80
C GLU A 305 -18.96 -15.64 16.68
N LEU A 306 -20.21 -15.97 17.02
CA LEU A 306 -20.58 -17.11 17.87
C LEU A 306 -21.01 -18.29 17.01
N PHE A 307 -20.15 -19.30 16.94
CA PHE A 307 -20.36 -20.52 16.16
C PHE A 307 -20.76 -21.68 17.07
N SER A 308 -21.70 -22.54 16.65
CA SER A 308 -21.93 -23.79 17.39
C SER A 308 -20.78 -24.78 17.12
N LEU A 309 -20.49 -25.66 18.08
CA LEU A 309 -19.49 -26.74 17.90
C LEU A 309 -19.74 -27.54 16.61
N ARG A 310 -21.01 -27.77 16.27
CA ARG A 310 -21.41 -28.50 15.08
C ARG A 310 -21.11 -27.76 13.77
N ASP A 311 -21.23 -26.43 13.75
CA ASP A 311 -20.96 -25.62 12.55
C ASP A 311 -19.46 -25.57 12.25
N LEU A 312 -18.62 -25.60 13.29
CA LEU A 312 -17.16 -25.77 13.18
C LEU A 312 -16.72 -27.24 12.98
N GLY A 313 -17.67 -28.16 12.85
CA GLY A 313 -17.39 -29.57 12.63
C GLY A 313 -16.75 -30.29 13.83
N ILE A 314 -16.87 -29.75 15.05
CA ILE A 314 -16.36 -30.36 16.29
C ILE A 314 -17.34 -31.44 16.76
N ARG A 315 -16.80 -32.61 17.09
CA ARG A 315 -17.55 -33.81 17.49
C ARG A 315 -17.51 -34.07 19.00
N SER A 316 -16.35 -33.89 19.63
CA SER A 316 -16.16 -34.07 21.07
C SER A 316 -14.92 -33.33 21.55
N ILE A 317 -14.95 -32.74 22.75
CA ILE A 317 -13.78 -32.11 23.39
C ILE A 317 -13.34 -32.98 24.57
N SER A 318 -12.05 -33.27 24.69
CA SER A 318 -11.50 -34.04 25.82
C SER A 318 -11.24 -33.13 27.03
N VAL A 319 -11.47 -33.66 28.22
CA VAL A 319 -11.24 -32.95 29.50
C VAL A 319 -9.88 -33.29 30.14
N ASP A 320 -9.08 -34.14 29.48
CA ASP A 320 -7.72 -34.49 29.92
C ASP A 320 -6.73 -33.35 29.61
N ALA A 321 -5.98 -32.90 30.63
CA ALA A 321 -5.03 -31.80 30.53
C ALA A 321 -3.57 -32.27 30.60
N THR A 322 -2.73 -31.76 29.68
CA THR A 322 -1.27 -31.95 29.65
C THR A 322 -0.57 -30.62 29.93
N SER A 323 -0.01 -30.46 31.13
CA SER A 323 0.65 -29.23 31.54
C SER A 323 1.93 -28.94 30.74
N THR A 324 2.07 -27.70 30.27
CA THR A 324 3.21 -27.19 29.47
C THR A 324 4.35 -26.61 30.34
N GLN A 325 4.06 -26.33 31.62
CA GLN A 325 4.88 -25.48 32.52
C GLN A 325 4.88 -23.99 32.13
N ASN A 326 3.73 -23.45 31.74
CA ASN A 326 3.53 -22.04 31.38
C ASN A 326 4.40 -21.65 30.16
N GLN A 327 4.29 -22.44 29.09
CA GLN A 327 4.96 -22.18 27.81
C GLN A 327 4.51 -20.83 27.26
N SER A 328 5.46 -19.94 26.93
CA SER A 328 5.12 -18.63 26.36
C SER A 328 4.72 -18.72 24.88
N LEU A 329 3.74 -17.90 24.51
CA LEU A 329 3.28 -17.65 23.14
C LEU A 329 3.81 -16.31 22.58
N GLY A 330 4.71 -15.63 23.29
CA GLY A 330 5.06 -14.23 23.03
C GLY A 330 4.06 -13.26 23.66
N ASN A 331 4.25 -11.95 23.45
CA ASN A 331 3.30 -10.88 23.80
C ASN A 331 2.83 -10.81 25.28
N GLY A 332 3.53 -11.49 26.20
CA GLY A 332 3.14 -11.64 27.61
C GLY A 332 2.20 -12.82 27.87
N ASN A 333 1.67 -13.47 26.83
CA ASN A 333 0.74 -14.59 26.90
C ASN A 333 1.49 -15.92 27.11
N THR A 334 0.85 -16.85 27.82
CA THR A 334 1.36 -18.23 28.01
C THR A 334 0.23 -19.26 27.93
N VAL A 335 0.55 -20.53 27.70
CA VAL A 335 -0.35 -21.69 27.85
C VAL A 335 0.00 -22.39 29.16
N ASP A 336 -0.95 -22.70 30.05
CA ASP A 336 -0.71 -23.56 31.23
C ASP A 336 -0.76 -25.05 30.89
N SER A 337 -1.75 -25.44 30.06
CA SER A 337 -1.96 -26.83 29.64
C SER A 337 -2.61 -26.97 28.27
N TYR A 338 -2.31 -28.08 27.58
CA TYR A 338 -3.00 -28.49 26.35
C TYR A 338 -3.97 -29.65 26.62
N GLY A 339 -5.14 -29.60 25.99
CA GLY A 339 -6.06 -30.71 25.81
C GLY A 339 -6.20 -31.08 24.32
N SER A 340 -7.33 -31.66 23.92
CA SER A 340 -7.60 -31.98 22.51
C SER A 340 -9.09 -32.06 22.20
N PHE A 341 -9.45 -31.92 20.93
CA PHE A 341 -10.79 -32.18 20.42
C PHE A 341 -10.76 -33.03 19.14
N GLU A 342 -11.88 -33.67 18.83
CA GLU A 342 -12.08 -34.51 17.65
C GLU A 342 -13.08 -33.82 16.71
N ARG A 343 -12.79 -33.76 15.40
CA ARG A 343 -13.70 -33.24 14.37
C ARG A 343 -14.55 -34.37 13.77
N ILE A 344 -15.66 -34.01 13.12
CA ILE A 344 -16.63 -34.96 12.53
C ILE A 344 -16.01 -35.79 11.39
N ASP A 345 -14.97 -35.29 10.73
CA ASP A 345 -14.20 -36.01 9.70
C ASP A 345 -13.19 -37.02 10.27
N GLY A 346 -13.02 -37.05 11.60
CA GLY A 346 -12.08 -37.92 12.32
C GLY A 346 -10.67 -37.35 12.49
N THR A 347 -10.43 -36.09 12.11
CA THR A 347 -9.21 -35.37 12.49
C THR A 347 -9.26 -34.93 13.96
N SER A 348 -8.12 -34.54 14.53
CA SER A 348 -8.03 -34.00 15.88
C SER A 348 -7.40 -32.60 15.86
N GLY A 349 -7.84 -31.73 16.75
CA GLY A 349 -7.24 -30.42 17.01
C GLY A 349 -6.82 -30.30 18.47
N ILE A 350 -6.09 -29.23 18.79
CA ILE A 350 -5.59 -28.95 20.15
C ILE A 350 -6.58 -28.03 20.88
N THR A 351 -6.70 -28.18 22.19
CA THR A 351 -7.26 -27.13 23.05
C THR A 351 -6.18 -26.60 23.96
N ALA A 352 -6.24 -25.32 24.35
CA ALA A 352 -5.25 -24.70 25.22
C ALA A 352 -5.94 -23.91 26.35
N ASP A 353 -5.48 -24.16 27.57
CA ASP A 353 -5.83 -23.43 28.80
C ASP A 353 -4.83 -22.26 28.87
N LEU A 354 -5.27 -21.06 28.47
CA LEU A 354 -4.39 -19.90 28.31
C LEU A 354 -4.14 -19.17 29.62
N LEU A 355 -3.16 -18.29 29.59
CA LEU A 355 -2.87 -17.29 30.60
C LEU A 355 -2.52 -16.02 29.82
N LEU A 356 -3.57 -15.29 29.44
CA LEU A 356 -3.50 -14.05 28.69
C LEU A 356 -2.87 -12.95 29.56
N ALA A 357 -2.05 -12.11 28.94
CA ALA A 357 -1.53 -10.91 29.56
C ALA A 357 -2.68 -9.96 29.91
N SER A 358 -2.55 -9.24 31.01
CA SER A 358 -3.50 -8.23 31.46
C SER A 358 -2.80 -6.88 31.58
N ASN A 359 -3.52 -5.82 31.22
CA ASN A 359 -3.11 -4.44 31.38
C ASN A 359 -4.34 -3.59 31.74
N ASN A 360 -4.80 -3.79 32.98
CA ASN A 360 -5.96 -3.15 33.61
C ASN A 360 -5.91 -1.61 33.60
N PHE A 361 -4.74 -1.03 33.28
CA PHE A 361 -4.55 0.39 33.03
C PHE A 361 -5.52 0.92 31.96
N HIS A 362 -5.70 0.17 30.86
CA HIS A 362 -6.71 0.44 29.84
C HIS A 362 -8.05 -0.17 30.27
N ARG A 363 -9.13 0.61 30.17
CA ARG A 363 -10.47 0.19 30.61
C ARG A 363 -11.63 0.93 29.93
N ASP A 364 -12.80 0.29 29.89
CA ASP A 364 -14.10 0.95 29.76
C ASP A 364 -15.08 0.55 30.88
N PHE A 365 -15.74 1.54 31.47
CA PHE A 365 -16.80 1.33 32.46
C PHE A 365 -18.15 1.18 31.76
N LEU A 366 -18.81 0.03 31.91
CA LEU A 366 -20.13 -0.20 31.28
C LEU A 366 -21.22 0.70 31.88
N GLU A 367 -21.14 1.00 33.17
CA GLU A 367 -21.98 2.02 33.81
C GLU A 367 -21.44 3.44 33.54
N LYS A 368 -22.27 4.33 33.00
CA LYS A 368 -21.93 5.74 32.74
C LYS A 368 -22.49 6.68 33.82
N VAL A 369 -21.72 7.66 34.27
CA VAL A 369 -22.12 8.63 35.31
C VAL A 369 -22.68 9.92 34.67
N PRO A 370 -23.89 10.38 35.04
CA PRO A 370 -24.41 11.65 34.57
C PRO A 370 -23.51 12.85 34.93
N LEU A 371 -23.18 13.68 33.94
CA LEU A 371 -22.39 14.89 34.16
C LEU A 371 -23.22 16.00 34.83
N SER A 372 -22.60 16.70 35.77
CA SER A 372 -23.19 17.81 36.53
C SER A 372 -22.77 19.16 35.94
N ASP A 373 -23.53 20.23 36.25
CA ASP A 373 -23.20 21.60 35.83
C ASP A 373 -21.81 22.09 36.31
N LEU A 374 -21.26 21.46 37.36
CA LEU A 374 -19.89 21.70 37.84
C LEU A 374 -18.86 20.89 37.06
N SER A 375 -19.12 19.62 36.75
CA SER A 375 -18.16 18.80 36.00
C SER A 375 -18.03 19.19 34.53
N GLN A 376 -18.99 19.91 33.96
CA GLN A 376 -18.83 20.54 32.64
C GLN A 376 -17.82 21.72 32.63
N ARG A 377 -17.43 22.24 33.79
CA ARG A 377 -16.53 23.40 33.96
C ARG A 377 -15.06 23.03 34.23
N VAL A 378 -14.69 21.76 34.09
CA VAL A 378 -13.30 21.28 34.21
C VAL A 378 -12.85 20.59 32.93
N ALA A 379 -11.54 20.42 32.79
CA ALA A 379 -10.91 19.67 31.70
C ALA A 379 -11.55 18.29 31.48
N ASN A 380 -11.58 17.85 30.21
CA ASN A 380 -12.13 16.55 29.82
C ASN A 380 -11.06 15.45 29.92
N LEU A 381 -10.46 15.32 31.10
CA LEU A 381 -9.36 14.39 31.34
C LEU A 381 -9.87 12.96 31.59
N GLN A 382 -9.34 12.01 30.81
CA GLN A 382 -9.59 10.59 31.07
C GLN A 382 -8.92 10.12 32.37
N GLY A 383 -9.57 9.20 33.07
CA GLY A 383 -8.92 8.43 34.11
C GLY A 383 -8.16 7.24 33.50
N SER A 384 -7.60 6.41 34.37
CA SER A 384 -6.98 5.13 34.00
C SER A 384 -7.24 4.11 35.10
N GLY A 385 -7.06 2.82 34.80
CA GLY A 385 -7.36 1.76 35.76
C GLY A 385 -8.80 1.85 36.28
N MET A 386 -8.97 1.54 37.56
CA MET A 386 -10.27 1.62 38.23
C MET A 386 -10.69 3.05 38.62
N VAL A 387 -10.06 4.10 38.07
CA VAL A 387 -10.46 5.50 38.26
C VAL A 387 -11.19 6.03 37.02
N ARG A 388 -12.39 6.56 37.26
CA ARG A 388 -13.25 7.21 36.25
C ARG A 388 -12.70 8.55 35.80
N ASP A 389 -13.12 8.99 34.63
CA ASP A 389 -12.73 10.28 34.03
C ASP A 389 -13.04 11.46 34.97
N LEU A 390 -12.23 12.51 34.90
CA LEU A 390 -12.25 13.62 35.87
C LEU A 390 -13.64 14.26 36.01
N ARG A 391 -14.39 14.35 34.91
CA ARG A 391 -15.77 14.89 34.91
C ARG A 391 -16.78 13.96 35.59
N GLU A 392 -16.65 12.65 35.42
CA GLU A 392 -17.47 11.69 36.17
C GLU A 392 -17.09 11.73 37.65
N ALA A 393 -15.80 11.80 37.97
CA ALA A 393 -15.31 11.90 39.34
C ALA A 393 -15.79 13.17 40.05
N VAL A 394 -15.82 14.33 39.39
CA VAL A 394 -16.41 15.57 39.93
C VAL A 394 -17.92 15.44 40.13
N SER A 395 -18.65 14.72 39.27
CA SER A 395 -20.06 14.40 39.51
C SER A 395 -20.27 13.53 40.75
N LEU A 396 -19.36 12.59 41.03
CA LEU A 396 -19.40 11.72 42.22
C LEU A 396 -18.92 12.45 43.49
N ASN A 397 -17.93 13.33 43.36
CA ASN A 397 -17.32 14.09 44.45
C ASN A 397 -17.07 15.56 44.02
N PRO A 398 -18.05 16.46 44.21
CA PRO A 398 -17.91 17.88 43.86
C PRO A 398 -16.76 18.61 44.55
N GLY A 399 -16.21 18.07 45.65
CA GLY A 399 -15.04 18.64 46.32
C GLY A 399 -13.77 18.67 45.45
N ILE A 400 -13.70 17.84 44.40
CA ILE A 400 -12.62 17.88 43.40
C ILE A 400 -12.62 19.22 42.65
N PHE A 401 -13.81 19.73 42.28
CA PHE A 401 -13.97 21.05 41.65
C PHE A 401 -13.49 22.18 42.57
N ASP A 402 -13.83 22.10 43.87
CA ASP A 402 -13.40 23.08 44.88
C ASP A 402 -11.89 23.06 45.15
N LEU A 403 -11.20 21.95 44.87
CA LEU A 403 -9.74 21.85 44.98
C LEU A 403 -9.06 22.45 43.74
N ILE A 404 -9.51 22.10 42.54
CA ILE A 404 -9.02 22.65 41.27
C ILE A 404 -9.22 24.19 41.24
N SER A 405 -10.40 24.68 41.62
CA SER A 405 -10.76 26.10 41.59
C SER A 405 -10.00 26.99 42.58
N LYS A 406 -9.16 26.43 43.46
CA LYS A 406 -8.24 27.19 44.33
C LYS A 406 -6.91 27.51 43.63
N ILE A 407 -6.57 26.81 42.55
CA ILE A 407 -5.37 27.07 41.76
C ILE A 407 -5.74 28.23 40.82
N ASP A 408 -5.12 29.40 41.03
CA ASP A 408 -5.35 30.61 40.24
C ASP A 408 -4.05 31.17 39.65
N SER A 409 -4.13 32.26 38.90
CA SER A 409 -2.97 32.86 38.22
C SER A 409 -1.93 33.49 39.16
N THR A 410 -2.18 33.50 40.48
CA THR A 410 -1.19 33.93 41.49
C THR A 410 -0.30 32.79 42.00
N TYR A 411 -0.60 31.53 41.64
CA TYR A 411 0.21 30.39 42.03
C TYR A 411 1.50 30.30 41.19
N SER A 412 2.64 30.11 41.86
CA SER A 412 3.86 29.60 41.20
C SER A 412 3.65 28.15 40.73
N ARG A 413 4.47 27.70 39.77
CA ARG A 413 4.41 26.33 39.24
C ARG A 413 4.53 25.28 40.34
N SER A 414 5.46 25.50 41.27
CA SER A 414 5.68 24.61 42.43
C SER A 414 4.48 24.53 43.39
N GLN A 415 3.79 25.65 43.64
CA GLN A 415 2.59 25.68 44.48
C GLN A 415 1.42 24.97 43.82
N ALA A 416 1.26 25.13 42.50
CA ALA A 416 0.19 24.47 41.74
C ALA A 416 0.39 22.95 41.74
N LEU A 417 1.59 22.46 41.41
CA LEU A 417 1.93 21.04 41.45
C LEU A 417 1.73 20.41 42.84
N HIS A 418 2.05 21.13 43.93
CA HIS A 418 1.78 20.63 45.28
C HIS A 418 0.28 20.57 45.61
N ALA A 419 -0.51 21.55 45.15
CA ALA A 419 -1.96 21.53 45.35
C ALA A 419 -2.65 20.32 44.66
N LEU A 420 -2.07 19.79 43.57
CA LEU A 420 -2.58 18.59 42.90
C LEU A 420 -2.49 17.32 43.74
N ASP A 421 -1.64 17.25 44.77
CA ASP A 421 -1.57 16.08 45.66
C ASP A 421 -2.92 15.82 46.35
N GLU A 422 -3.64 16.88 46.76
CA GLU A 422 -5.00 16.77 47.32
C GLU A 422 -6.04 16.40 46.24
N VAL A 423 -5.86 16.90 45.01
CA VAL A 423 -6.77 16.61 43.87
C VAL A 423 -6.69 15.14 43.47
N LEU A 424 -5.47 14.60 43.29
CA LEU A 424 -5.23 13.19 42.93
C LEU A 424 -5.75 12.22 44.00
N LEU A 425 -5.61 12.58 45.28
CA LEU A 425 -6.20 11.81 46.39
C LEU A 425 -7.74 11.83 46.35
N ALA A 426 -8.34 13.01 46.15
CA ALA A 426 -9.79 13.14 46.08
C ALA A 426 -10.37 12.42 44.85
N TRP A 427 -9.65 12.43 43.73
CA TRP A 427 -10.01 11.73 42.49
C TRP A 427 -9.86 10.21 42.61
N SER A 428 -8.74 9.68 43.11
CA SER A 428 -8.60 8.22 43.31
C SER A 428 -9.63 7.67 44.31
N SER A 429 -10.09 8.49 45.25
CA SER A 429 -11.12 8.11 46.22
C SER A 429 -12.52 7.88 45.62
N THR A 430 -12.78 8.26 44.37
CA THR A 430 -14.05 7.93 43.68
C THR A 430 -14.07 6.52 43.10
N SER A 431 -12.95 5.80 43.11
CA SER A 431 -12.89 4.39 42.71
C SER A 431 -13.50 3.46 43.76
N SER A 432 -14.23 2.44 43.31
CA SER A 432 -14.70 1.32 44.13
C SER A 432 -13.59 0.32 44.49
N MET A 433 -12.48 0.33 43.75
CA MET A 433 -11.33 -0.53 44.01
C MET A 433 -10.67 -0.15 45.34
N LYS A 434 -10.38 -1.18 46.15
CA LYS A 434 -9.57 -1.02 47.37
C LYS A 434 -8.10 -1.20 47.01
N SER A 435 -7.25 -0.29 47.46
CA SER A 435 -5.80 -0.44 47.36
C SER A 435 -5.26 -1.44 48.41
N SER A 436 -4.01 -1.87 48.30
CA SER A 436 -3.34 -2.74 49.28
C SER A 436 -3.35 -2.13 50.69
N LEU A 437 -3.26 -0.80 50.77
CA LEU A 437 -3.32 -0.06 52.03
C LEU A 437 -4.72 -0.15 52.65
N GLU A 438 -5.77 0.06 51.85
CA GLU A 438 -7.17 0.03 52.30
C GLU A 438 -7.64 -1.39 52.66
N TYR A 439 -7.25 -2.40 51.89
CA TYR A 439 -7.54 -3.82 52.16
C TYR A 439 -7.08 -4.29 53.55
N GLN A 440 -5.99 -3.70 54.06
CA GLN A 440 -5.42 -4.00 55.38
C GLN A 440 -5.91 -3.06 56.49
N GLN A 441 -6.40 -1.86 56.15
CA GLN A 441 -7.02 -0.95 57.13
C GLN A 441 -8.50 -1.28 57.41
N ALA A 442 -9.19 -1.99 56.50
CA ALA A 442 -10.62 -2.26 56.59
C ALA A 442 -11.05 -3.34 57.61
N GLY A 443 -10.12 -4.03 58.29
CA GLY A 443 -10.43 -5.14 59.20
C GLY A 443 -9.81 -4.99 60.59
N VAL A 444 -10.61 -5.16 61.65
CA VAL A 444 -10.17 -4.99 63.05
C VAL A 444 -9.08 -6.00 63.46
N ASP A 445 -9.07 -7.18 62.85
CA ASP A 445 -8.09 -8.25 63.11
C ASP A 445 -7.05 -8.44 61.98
N ARG A 446 -6.99 -7.53 60.98
CA ARG A 446 -6.04 -7.63 59.86
C ARG A 446 -4.70 -6.92 60.14
N PRO A 447 -3.55 -7.41 59.63
CA PRO A 447 -2.26 -6.75 59.83
C PRO A 447 -2.16 -5.46 59.02
N ARG A 448 -1.89 -4.31 59.66
CA ARG A 448 -1.75 -3.03 58.95
C ARG A 448 -0.54 -3.03 58.00
N LEU A 449 -0.72 -2.57 56.77
CA LEU A 449 0.39 -2.33 55.85
C LEU A 449 1.12 -1.02 56.19
N THR A 450 2.44 -1.04 56.15
CA THR A 450 3.34 0.11 56.17
C THR A 450 4.39 -0.10 55.08
N VAL A 451 4.43 0.81 54.10
CA VAL A 451 5.42 0.77 53.01
C VAL A 451 6.49 1.82 53.27
N LYS A 452 7.75 1.46 53.02
CA LYS A 452 8.91 2.34 53.13
C LYS A 452 9.67 2.35 51.80
N GLY A 453 10.06 3.54 51.39
CA GLY A 453 11.03 3.77 50.32
C GLY A 453 12.26 4.48 50.87
N LEU A 454 13.22 4.77 49.99
CA LEU A 454 14.31 5.69 50.32
C LEU A 454 13.77 7.12 50.52
N LEU A 455 14.24 7.80 51.57
CA LEU A 455 14.09 9.23 51.72
C LEU A 455 14.86 9.93 50.58
N LEU A 456 14.13 10.69 49.77
CA LEU A 456 14.66 11.67 48.83
C LEU A 456 14.41 13.07 49.40
N ASP A 457 15.20 14.06 48.97
CA ASP A 457 15.30 15.38 49.63
C ASP A 457 14.03 16.25 49.54
N TRP A 458 13.00 15.79 48.81
CA TRP A 458 11.71 16.45 48.64
C TRP A 458 10.72 15.94 49.69
N GLY A 459 10.38 16.81 50.64
CA GLY A 459 9.58 16.42 51.81
C GLY A 459 8.14 15.99 51.49
N THR A 460 7.59 15.17 52.40
CA THR A 460 6.13 14.94 52.61
C THR A 460 5.34 14.16 51.55
N ALA A 461 5.95 13.23 50.82
CA ALA A 461 5.22 12.11 50.22
C ALA A 461 5.26 10.86 51.12
N ASP A 462 4.11 10.42 51.65
CA ASP A 462 3.98 9.06 52.19
C ASP A 462 3.88 8.10 51.00
N ILE A 463 4.93 7.29 50.79
CA ILE A 463 4.98 6.32 49.68
C ILE A 463 3.81 5.33 49.72
N SER A 464 3.23 5.08 50.90
CA SER A 464 2.02 4.25 51.05
C SER A 464 0.80 4.91 50.40
N GLN A 465 0.71 6.24 50.47
CA GLN A 465 -0.38 7.02 49.89
C GLN A 465 -0.20 7.19 48.37
N ILE A 466 1.03 7.45 47.90
CA ILE A 466 1.34 7.40 46.45
C ILE A 466 0.97 6.03 45.88
N LEU A 467 1.43 4.95 46.50
CA LEU A 467 1.11 3.60 46.04
C LEU A 467 -0.41 3.35 46.02
N SER A 468 -1.13 3.81 47.05
CA SER A 468 -2.59 3.68 47.11
C SER A 468 -3.34 4.47 46.03
N ILE A 469 -2.78 5.58 45.52
CA ILE A 469 -3.32 6.31 44.36
C ILE A 469 -3.00 5.52 43.09
N LEU A 470 -1.73 5.13 42.92
CA LEU A 470 -1.26 4.43 41.71
C LEU A 470 -1.93 3.08 41.50
N GLU A 471 -2.12 2.26 42.54
CA GLU A 471 -2.85 0.97 42.43
C GLU A 471 -4.25 1.17 41.82
N LYS A 472 -4.94 2.24 42.19
CA LYS A 472 -6.29 2.54 41.64
C LYS A 472 -6.23 3.04 40.21
N PHE A 473 -5.32 3.97 39.91
CA PHE A 473 -5.09 4.48 38.55
C PHE A 473 -4.47 3.43 37.60
N ASN A 474 -3.95 2.32 38.13
CA ASN A 474 -3.49 1.16 37.34
C ASN A 474 -4.48 -0.01 37.31
N GLY A 475 -5.55 0.05 38.10
CA GLY A 475 -6.56 -1.02 38.19
C GLY A 475 -6.05 -2.30 38.86
N GLU A 476 -4.79 -2.36 39.29
CA GLU A 476 -4.16 -3.58 39.78
C GLU A 476 -3.41 -3.33 41.11
N LEU A 477 -3.50 -4.29 42.04
CA LEU A 477 -2.74 -4.25 43.29
C LEU A 477 -1.25 -4.47 43.01
N PHE A 478 -0.40 -3.74 43.72
CA PHE A 478 1.06 -3.91 43.66
C PHE A 478 1.51 -5.19 44.38
N PHE A 479 0.78 -5.56 45.45
CA PHE A 479 0.98 -6.78 46.22
C PHE A 479 -0.16 -7.76 46.00
N GLU A 480 0.15 -9.03 45.76
CA GLU A 480 -0.83 -10.09 45.87
C GLU A 480 -1.10 -10.36 47.36
N VAL A 481 -2.36 -10.22 47.78
CA VAL A 481 -2.79 -10.39 49.18
C VAL A 481 -3.38 -11.78 49.36
N ARG A 482 -2.70 -12.64 50.14
CA ARG A 482 -3.18 -13.98 50.52
C ARG A 482 -3.34 -14.07 52.04
N ASP A 483 -4.13 -15.03 52.53
CA ASP A 483 -4.31 -15.26 53.97
C ASP A 483 -2.98 -15.54 54.70
N GLU A 484 -1.99 -16.08 53.98
CA GLU A 484 -0.65 -16.40 54.51
C GLU A 484 0.38 -15.27 54.37
N GLY A 485 0.08 -14.13 53.72
CA GLY A 485 1.04 -13.02 53.59
C GLY A 485 0.83 -12.10 52.37
N LEU A 486 1.77 -11.19 52.16
CA LEU A 486 1.86 -10.35 50.96
C LEU A 486 2.92 -10.89 50.01
N PHE A 487 2.65 -10.89 48.70
CA PHE A 487 3.52 -11.49 47.69
C PHE A 487 3.75 -10.55 46.50
N THR A 488 4.92 -10.73 45.89
CA THR A 488 5.31 -10.27 44.55
C THR A 488 6.07 -11.42 43.90
N LYS A 489 6.25 -11.43 42.57
CA LYS A 489 6.98 -12.48 41.83
C LYS A 489 8.33 -12.91 42.43
N ASN A 490 9.06 -11.99 43.08
CA ASN A 490 10.41 -12.24 43.60
C ASN A 490 10.53 -12.20 45.14
N ARG A 491 9.47 -11.83 45.88
CA ARG A 491 9.51 -11.67 47.36
C ARG A 491 8.15 -11.92 48.01
N SER A 492 8.18 -12.45 49.23
CA SER A 492 7.02 -12.53 50.12
C SER A 492 7.31 -11.91 51.49
N TRP A 493 6.29 -11.32 52.10
CA TRP A 493 6.33 -10.69 53.42
C TRP A 493 5.31 -11.35 54.34
N GLN A 494 5.73 -11.56 55.59
CA GLN A 494 4.94 -12.18 56.64
C GLN A 494 4.55 -11.12 57.69
N PRO A 495 3.36 -11.20 58.30
CA PRO A 495 2.94 -10.20 59.26
C PRO A 495 3.75 -10.33 60.56
N VAL A 496 4.27 -9.21 61.04
CA VAL A 496 5.04 -9.08 62.28
C VAL A 496 4.23 -8.34 63.34
N LYS A 497 4.43 -8.67 64.63
CA LYS A 497 3.70 -8.02 65.72
C LYS A 497 4.52 -6.88 66.33
N ILE A 498 4.06 -5.65 66.14
CA ILE A 498 4.72 -4.40 66.59
C ILE A 498 3.75 -3.63 67.49
N ASP A 499 4.19 -3.24 68.69
CA ASP A 499 3.41 -2.51 69.70
C ASP A 499 2.04 -3.14 70.08
N GLY A 500 1.88 -4.44 69.84
CA GLY A 500 0.65 -5.18 70.11
C GLY A 500 -0.28 -5.36 68.90
N GLU A 501 -0.03 -4.65 67.80
CA GLU A 501 -0.74 -4.78 66.52
C GLU A 501 0.04 -5.70 65.57
N TRP A 502 -0.66 -6.43 64.71
CA TRP A 502 -0.03 -7.09 63.56
C TRP A 502 0.19 -6.06 62.44
N ARG A 503 1.33 -6.11 61.77
CA ARG A 503 1.72 -5.21 60.68
C ARG A 503 2.50 -5.95 59.59
N PHE A 504 2.35 -5.53 58.34
CA PHE A 504 3.31 -5.80 57.27
C PHE A 504 4.22 -4.58 57.16
N ASP A 505 5.53 -4.80 57.26
CA ASP A 505 6.54 -3.76 57.13
C ASP A 505 7.36 -4.05 55.87
N VAL A 506 7.17 -3.24 54.83
CA VAL A 506 7.67 -3.50 53.47
C VAL A 506 8.66 -2.42 53.04
N ASP A 507 9.94 -2.77 52.98
CA ASP A 507 10.97 -1.95 52.33
C ASP A 507 11.03 -2.26 50.82
N LEU A 508 10.71 -1.27 49.99
CA LEU A 508 10.87 -1.34 48.53
C LEU A 508 12.35 -1.12 48.14
N SER A 509 12.75 -1.66 46.98
CA SER A 509 14.09 -1.41 46.45
C SER A 509 14.21 -0.03 45.80
N GLN A 510 15.44 0.47 45.61
CA GLN A 510 15.70 1.78 45.01
C GLN A 510 15.12 1.90 43.58
N PRO A 511 15.28 0.92 42.65
CA PRO A 511 14.64 1.00 41.33
C PRO A 511 13.11 1.09 41.44
N GLN A 512 12.48 0.22 42.23
CA GLN A 512 11.02 0.22 42.40
C GLN A 512 10.50 1.53 42.99
N THR A 513 11.21 2.10 43.96
CA THR A 513 10.85 3.42 44.53
C THR A 513 10.98 4.51 43.47
N THR A 514 12.02 4.46 42.62
CA THR A 514 12.25 5.45 41.55
C THR A 514 11.15 5.39 40.50
N HIS A 515 10.80 4.20 40.02
CA HIS A 515 9.73 4.01 39.04
C HIS A 515 8.35 4.39 39.59
N LEU A 516 8.01 4.04 40.84
CA LEU A 516 6.75 4.51 41.45
C LEU A 516 6.68 6.05 41.56
N LEU A 517 7.79 6.72 41.80
CA LEU A 517 7.83 8.18 41.83
C LEU A 517 7.68 8.78 40.43
N LYS A 518 8.36 8.24 39.41
CA LYS A 518 8.15 8.60 37.99
C LYS A 518 6.70 8.42 37.55
N SER A 519 6.08 7.30 37.92
CA SER A 519 4.66 7.01 37.65
C SER A 519 3.73 8.05 38.28
N TYR A 520 3.96 8.42 39.54
CA TYR A 520 3.16 9.45 40.22
C TYR A 520 3.41 10.87 39.68
N GLU A 521 4.64 11.16 39.27
CA GLU A 521 5.00 12.44 38.65
C GLU A 521 4.37 12.58 37.26
N ALA A 522 4.38 11.54 36.44
CA ALA A 522 3.68 11.51 35.14
C ALA A 522 2.17 11.74 35.31
N LEU A 523 1.51 11.02 36.22
CA LEU A 523 0.08 11.20 36.53
C LEU A 523 -0.24 12.63 36.98
N LYS A 524 0.64 13.22 37.79
CA LYS A 524 0.49 14.61 38.27
C LYS A 524 0.72 15.63 37.15
N MET A 525 1.68 15.38 36.26
CA MET A 525 1.98 16.24 35.12
C MET A 525 0.87 16.21 34.06
N GLY A 526 0.26 15.05 33.78
CA GLY A 526 -0.93 14.94 32.94
C GLY A 526 -2.11 15.75 33.50
N LEU A 527 -2.41 15.61 34.79
CA LEU A 527 -3.42 16.45 35.45
C LEU A 527 -3.06 17.95 35.41
N TYR A 528 -1.78 18.29 35.61
CA TYR A 528 -1.33 19.69 35.59
C TYR A 528 -1.49 20.33 34.22
N THR A 529 -0.99 19.69 33.17
CA THR A 529 -1.07 20.17 31.78
C THR A 529 -2.52 20.31 31.32
N ALA A 530 -3.38 19.35 31.68
CA ALA A 530 -4.81 19.38 31.34
C ALA A 530 -5.59 20.55 31.97
N ILE A 531 -5.15 21.13 33.10
CA ILE A 531 -5.90 22.19 33.81
C ILE A 531 -5.18 23.55 33.89
N MET A 532 -3.91 23.64 33.51
CA MET A 532 -3.13 24.88 33.74
C MET A 532 -3.65 26.07 32.95
N LEU A 533 -4.21 25.87 31.74
CA LEU A 533 -4.87 26.92 30.97
C LEU A 533 -6.15 27.46 31.64
N ASP A 534 -6.91 26.61 32.34
CA ASP A 534 -8.12 27.02 33.07
C ASP A 534 -7.80 27.67 34.44
N THR A 535 -6.57 27.50 34.93
CA THR A 535 -6.14 27.86 36.30
C THR A 535 -4.96 28.84 36.31
N ARG A 536 -3.71 28.35 36.33
CA ARG A 536 -2.48 29.14 36.53
C ARG A 536 -2.17 30.07 35.36
N LEU A 537 -2.34 29.61 34.13
CA LEU A 537 -2.06 30.33 32.89
C LEU A 537 -3.29 31.00 32.27
N ARG A 538 -4.43 31.01 32.96
CA ARG A 538 -5.69 31.57 32.48
C ARG A 538 -5.56 32.99 31.92
N ASP A 539 -4.78 33.82 32.60
CA ASP A 539 -4.53 35.21 32.20
C ASP A 539 -3.73 35.33 30.88
N TYR A 540 -2.91 34.33 30.52
CA TYR A 540 -2.25 34.24 29.22
C TYR A 540 -3.18 33.62 28.17
N ALA A 541 -3.97 32.61 28.53
CA ALA A 541 -4.97 32.00 27.65
C ALA A 541 -6.00 33.03 27.15
N GLN A 542 -6.37 33.99 28.00
CA GLN A 542 -7.23 35.13 27.64
C GLN A 542 -6.53 36.20 26.77
N ASP A 543 -5.21 36.17 26.63
CA ASP A 543 -4.44 37.07 25.76
C ASP A 543 -4.12 36.47 24.39
N LEU A 544 -4.19 35.15 24.21
CA LEU A 544 -4.04 34.49 22.91
C LEU A 544 -5.14 34.97 21.94
N ARG A 545 -4.76 35.32 20.72
CA ARG A 545 -5.67 35.70 19.62
C ARG A 545 -5.49 34.74 18.45
N PHE A 546 -6.53 34.60 17.63
CA PHE A 546 -6.46 33.84 16.38
C PHE A 546 -6.53 34.81 15.21
N GLY A 547 -5.66 34.62 14.22
CA GLY A 547 -5.58 35.45 13.01
C GLY A 547 -5.31 34.60 11.77
N LEU A 548 -5.18 35.28 10.62
CA LEU A 548 -4.73 34.68 9.37
C LEU A 548 -3.41 35.34 8.95
N ASN A 549 -2.41 34.54 8.55
CA ASN A 549 -1.14 35.04 8.03
C ASN A 549 -1.23 35.43 6.54
N GLU A 550 -0.09 35.80 5.93
CA GLU A 550 -0.05 36.25 4.52
C GLU A 550 -0.43 35.15 3.51
N ASP A 551 -0.32 33.87 3.91
CA ASP A 551 -0.65 32.68 3.12
C ASP A 551 -2.06 32.11 3.43
N LEU A 552 -2.86 32.83 4.24
CA LEU A 552 -4.22 32.49 4.69
C LEU A 552 -4.31 31.30 5.68
N GLU A 553 -3.24 31.03 6.41
CA GLU A 553 -3.20 29.99 7.46
C GLU A 553 -3.69 30.54 8.80
N VAL A 554 -4.39 29.72 9.58
CA VAL A 554 -4.82 30.09 10.95
C VAL A 554 -3.61 30.06 11.88
N VAL A 555 -3.20 31.25 12.33
CA VAL A 555 -2.10 31.43 13.29
C VAL A 555 -2.63 31.89 14.64
N VAL A 556 -1.95 31.50 15.71
CA VAL A 556 -2.17 32.04 17.05
C VAL A 556 -1.25 33.26 17.22
N ASP A 557 -1.81 34.46 17.28
CA ASP A 557 -1.08 35.69 17.63
C ASP A 557 -0.83 35.68 19.14
N THR A 558 0.46 35.67 19.47
CA THR A 558 0.96 35.62 20.85
C THR A 558 1.38 36.98 21.39
N GLY A 559 1.36 38.04 20.59
CA GLY A 559 1.89 39.38 20.89
C GLY A 559 1.45 39.94 22.25
N ALA A 560 0.19 39.74 22.62
CA ALA A 560 -0.35 40.13 23.92
C ALA A 560 0.18 39.27 25.08
N ALA A 561 0.29 37.95 24.88
CA ALA A 561 0.86 37.01 25.85
C ALA A 561 2.38 37.24 26.05
N VAL A 562 3.16 37.49 24.98
CA VAL A 562 4.59 37.89 25.09
C VAL A 562 4.71 39.15 25.92
N LYS A 563 3.88 40.14 25.64
CA LYS A 563 3.88 41.41 26.36
C LYS A 563 3.54 41.23 27.84
N ARG A 564 2.58 40.36 28.19
CA ARG A 564 2.29 39.99 29.58
C ARG A 564 3.49 39.34 30.26
N LEU A 565 4.18 38.43 29.58
CA LEU A 565 5.38 37.75 30.06
C LEU A 565 6.53 38.75 30.34
N MET A 566 6.73 39.71 29.43
CA MET A 566 7.70 40.81 29.59
C MET A 566 7.31 41.79 30.71
N ASP A 567 6.02 42.09 30.88
CA ASP A 567 5.53 42.89 32.00
C ASP A 567 5.71 42.15 33.33
N LYS A 568 5.51 40.83 33.37
CA LYS A 568 5.74 39.99 34.55
C LYS A 568 7.22 39.88 34.90
N LEU A 569 8.10 39.70 33.90
CA LEU A 569 9.56 39.76 34.07
C LEU A 569 10.01 41.07 34.75
N ARG A 570 9.38 42.19 34.37
CA ARG A 570 9.67 43.51 34.93
C ARG A 570 9.09 43.76 36.34
N VAL A 571 7.94 43.18 36.66
CA VAL A 571 7.18 43.47 37.89
C VAL A 571 7.40 42.43 38.99
N GLU A 572 7.47 41.15 38.63
CA GLU A 572 7.57 40.00 39.54
C GLU A 572 8.94 39.32 39.48
N GLY A 573 9.73 39.58 38.44
CA GLY A 573 11.13 39.16 38.31
C GLY A 573 11.34 37.88 37.50
N SER A 574 12.61 37.56 37.25
CA SER A 574 13.03 36.48 36.34
C SER A 574 12.43 35.12 36.69
N ALA A 575 12.34 34.76 37.97
CA ALA A 575 11.81 33.45 38.39
C ALA A 575 10.34 33.24 37.99
N ALA A 576 9.47 34.22 38.25
CA ALA A 576 8.05 34.11 37.95
C ALA A 576 7.78 34.09 36.44
N ALA A 577 8.52 34.88 35.67
CA ALA A 577 8.36 34.93 34.23
C ALA A 577 8.97 33.72 33.51
N VAL A 578 10.07 33.16 34.00
CA VAL A 578 10.66 31.92 33.44
C VAL A 578 9.82 30.69 33.82
N GLU A 579 9.21 30.63 35.01
CA GLU A 579 8.22 29.58 35.33
C GLU A 579 6.99 29.62 34.40
N ASP A 580 6.51 30.82 34.06
CA ASP A 580 5.41 31.00 33.12
C ASP A 580 5.84 30.67 31.68
N LEU A 581 7.05 31.05 31.25
CA LEU A 581 7.58 30.65 29.95
C LEU A 581 7.80 29.14 29.86
N LEU A 582 8.20 28.45 30.93
CA LEU A 582 8.31 26.99 30.96
C LEU A 582 6.96 26.30 30.72
N ASP A 583 5.89 26.76 31.38
CA ASP A 583 4.57 26.17 31.19
C ASP A 583 3.89 26.67 29.89
N LEU A 584 4.31 27.80 29.33
CA LEU A 584 3.95 28.21 27.96
C LEU A 584 4.76 27.44 26.91
N ARG A 585 6.02 27.04 27.16
CA ARG A 585 6.83 26.16 26.31
C ARG A 585 6.17 24.80 26.17
N SER A 586 5.74 24.19 27.28
CA SER A 586 5.03 22.90 27.25
C SER A 586 3.65 22.98 26.57
N LEU A 587 3.11 24.18 26.36
CA LEU A 587 1.97 24.44 25.47
C LEU A 587 2.36 24.75 24.03
N ALA A 588 3.54 25.35 23.82
CA ALA A 588 4.01 25.89 22.54
C ALA A 588 4.62 24.84 21.61
N ALA A 589 5.22 23.77 22.15
CA ALA A 589 5.84 22.70 21.37
C ALA A 589 4.93 22.08 20.28
N TYR A 590 3.61 22.27 20.38
CA TYR A 590 2.61 21.72 19.48
C TYR A 590 1.45 22.69 19.21
N MET A 591 1.70 24.01 19.21
CA MET A 591 0.80 24.99 18.58
C MET A 591 1.60 25.64 17.44
N PRO A 592 1.07 25.76 16.21
CA PRO A 592 1.63 26.64 15.20
C PRO A 592 1.40 28.10 15.63
N LEU A 593 2.35 28.60 16.41
CA LEU A 593 2.38 29.95 16.93
C LEU A 593 3.19 30.83 16.01
N ASP A 594 2.91 32.12 16.02
CA ASP A 594 3.73 33.14 15.36
C ASP A 594 5.08 33.39 16.06
N TRP A 595 5.35 32.73 17.19
CA TRP A 595 6.58 32.85 17.97
C TRP A 595 7.37 31.54 18.13
N ASN A 596 8.66 31.67 18.42
CA ASN A 596 9.47 30.60 18.98
C ASN A 596 9.72 30.91 20.47
N TRP A 597 9.47 29.94 21.35
CA TRP A 597 9.62 30.12 22.80
C TRP A 597 11.08 30.43 23.20
N VAL A 598 12.06 30.01 22.39
CA VAL A 598 13.48 30.31 22.56
C VAL A 598 13.77 31.78 22.24
N ASP A 599 13.27 32.32 21.13
CA ASP A 599 13.43 33.75 20.78
C ASP A 599 12.86 34.65 21.89
N VAL A 600 11.76 34.20 22.53
CA VAL A 600 11.15 34.86 23.68
C VAL A 600 12.05 34.77 24.91
N LEU A 601 12.68 33.62 25.17
CA LEU A 601 13.67 33.46 26.23
C LEU A 601 14.87 34.40 26.02
N GLU A 602 15.35 34.53 24.79
CA GLU A 602 16.42 35.47 24.43
C GLU A 602 15.99 36.93 24.58
N GLU A 603 14.81 37.30 24.09
CA GLU A 603 14.26 38.65 24.23
C GLU A 603 14.03 39.01 25.71
N MET A 604 13.61 38.04 26.53
CA MET A 604 13.51 38.17 27.99
C MET A 604 14.89 38.37 28.61
N GLY A 605 15.90 37.58 28.24
CA GLY A 605 17.26 37.75 28.73
C GLY A 605 17.88 39.09 28.37
N ALA A 606 17.67 39.55 27.13
CA ALA A 606 18.11 40.86 26.65
C ALA A 606 17.39 42.04 27.32
N ARG A 607 16.19 41.82 27.87
CA ARG A 607 15.37 42.84 28.57
C ARG A 607 15.32 42.68 30.08
N ALA A 608 15.93 41.65 30.64
CA ALA A 608 15.92 41.38 32.06
C ALA A 608 16.55 42.55 32.85
N PRO A 609 16.00 42.94 34.02
CA PRO A 609 16.60 43.96 34.87
C PRO A 609 18.02 43.61 35.36
N ASP A 610 18.29 42.31 35.49
CA ASP A 610 19.59 41.72 35.79
C ASP A 610 19.76 40.45 34.91
N ALA A 611 20.70 40.51 33.97
CA ALA A 611 20.95 39.43 33.01
C ALA A 611 21.65 38.22 33.66
N ASP A 612 22.55 38.45 34.62
CA ASP A 612 23.25 37.38 35.34
C ASP A 612 22.26 36.60 36.22
N GLU A 613 21.31 37.31 36.86
CA GLU A 613 20.19 36.66 37.57
C GLU A 613 19.29 35.88 36.61
N PHE A 614 18.93 36.47 35.46
CA PHE A 614 18.07 35.81 34.47
C PHE A 614 18.69 34.51 33.96
N THR A 615 19.95 34.52 33.51
CA THR A 615 20.66 33.31 33.08
C THR A 615 20.76 32.28 34.22
N ALA A 616 21.09 32.70 35.45
CA ALA A 616 21.13 31.77 36.58
C ALA A 616 19.76 31.14 36.91
N VAL A 617 18.66 31.85 36.63
CA VAL A 617 17.28 31.34 36.78
C VAL A 617 16.91 30.42 35.62
N ALA A 618 17.20 30.81 34.37
CA ALA A 618 16.93 30.02 33.17
C ALA A 618 17.66 28.68 33.22
N ASN A 619 18.98 28.68 33.46
CA ASN A 619 19.78 27.45 33.57
C ASN A 619 19.28 26.52 34.70
N ARG A 620 18.71 27.08 35.78
CA ARG A 620 18.18 26.29 36.91
C ARG A 620 16.77 25.73 36.67
N LEU A 621 15.93 26.43 35.90
CA LEU A 621 14.52 26.07 35.69
C LEU A 621 14.25 25.37 34.35
N LEU A 622 15.12 25.58 33.36
CA LEU A 622 14.95 25.12 31.97
C LEU A 622 16.11 24.25 31.48
N GLY A 623 17.17 24.02 32.28
CA GLY A 623 18.35 23.25 31.83
C GLY A 623 19.18 23.95 30.74
N VAL A 624 19.05 25.28 30.59
CA VAL A 624 19.64 26.01 29.46
C VAL A 624 21.17 26.04 29.51
N LEU A 625 21.79 25.61 28.42
CA LEU A 625 23.22 25.65 28.13
C LEU A 625 23.43 26.42 26.82
N ASN A 626 24.35 27.39 26.81
CA ASN A 626 24.58 28.27 25.66
C ASN A 626 26.04 28.18 25.16
N GLY A 627 26.23 28.01 23.86
CA GLY A 627 27.45 28.33 23.10
C GLY A 627 28.20 27.16 22.44
N ILE A 628 29.11 27.52 21.51
CA ILE A 628 30.06 26.76 20.66
C ILE A 628 30.65 25.41 21.11
N ALA A 629 30.50 24.99 22.36
CA ALA A 629 30.91 23.67 22.82
C ALA A 629 30.12 23.31 24.09
N ALA A 630 28.83 23.04 23.93
CA ALA A 630 27.91 22.70 25.02
C ALA A 630 27.69 21.18 25.09
N VAL A 631 27.71 20.64 26.31
CA VAL A 631 27.48 19.22 26.59
C VAL A 631 26.50 19.13 27.75
N GLY A 632 25.37 18.47 27.51
CA GLY A 632 24.31 18.18 28.47
C GLY A 632 24.69 17.07 29.45
N GLY A 633 23.71 16.66 30.25
CA GLY A 633 23.91 15.86 31.44
C GLY A 633 23.28 14.47 31.39
N ALA A 634 22.41 14.23 32.37
CA ALA A 634 21.63 13.01 32.56
C ALA A 634 20.15 13.36 32.86
N ALA A 635 19.72 14.51 32.34
CA ALA A 635 18.44 15.17 32.56
C ALA A 635 18.12 15.99 31.32
N ASP A 636 16.82 16.18 31.05
CA ASP A 636 16.30 16.93 29.90
C ASP A 636 16.86 18.36 29.87
N ASP A 637 17.80 18.61 28.95
CA ASP A 637 18.53 19.87 28.80
C ASP A 637 18.00 20.69 27.60
N VAL A 638 18.32 21.99 27.58
CA VAL A 638 18.07 22.87 26.43
C VAL A 638 19.40 23.47 25.98
N ILE A 639 19.82 23.17 24.76
CA ILE A 639 21.13 23.57 24.26
C ILE A 639 20.97 24.52 23.08
N LEU A 640 21.49 25.73 23.23
CA LEU A 640 21.47 26.77 22.21
C LEU A 640 22.90 27.04 21.73
N GLY A 641 23.14 26.83 20.43
CA GLY A 641 24.36 27.25 19.75
C GLY A 641 24.39 28.75 19.51
N THR A 642 25.00 29.19 18.42
CA THR A 642 25.32 30.58 18.16
C THR A 642 25.02 31.00 16.72
N SER A 643 25.94 31.74 16.10
CA SER A 643 25.86 32.19 14.71
C SER A 643 27.15 31.84 13.96
N GLY A 644 27.79 30.73 14.34
CA GLY A 644 28.81 30.08 13.54
C GLY A 644 29.27 28.77 14.18
N ASP A 645 29.55 27.79 13.32
CA ASP A 645 30.00 26.40 13.55
C ASP A 645 30.13 25.98 15.03
N ASP A 646 29.03 25.49 15.60
CA ASP A 646 28.88 25.00 16.97
C ASP A 646 29.05 23.45 17.07
N VAL A 647 29.43 22.95 18.25
CA VAL A 647 29.44 21.50 18.56
C VAL A 647 28.64 21.25 19.82
N LEU A 648 27.50 20.56 19.69
CA LEU A 648 26.47 20.43 20.73
C LEU A 648 26.17 18.95 20.99
N ASP A 649 26.16 18.54 22.25
CA ASP A 649 25.92 17.15 22.71
C ASP A 649 24.87 17.16 23.84
N GLY A 650 23.76 16.44 23.70
CA GLY A 650 22.70 16.34 24.72
C GLY A 650 23.04 15.40 25.89
N GLY A 651 23.74 14.30 25.62
CA GLY A 651 24.07 13.29 26.62
C GLY A 651 22.96 12.24 26.85
N ASP A 652 22.38 12.22 28.05
CA ASP A 652 21.24 11.36 28.42
C ASP A 652 20.07 12.25 28.90
N GLY A 653 18.94 12.26 28.20
CA GLY A 653 17.84 13.18 28.47
C GLY A 653 16.84 13.25 27.32
N ASN A 654 15.73 13.95 27.49
CA ASN A 654 14.89 14.39 26.36
C ASN A 654 15.29 15.82 25.99
N ASP A 655 16.29 15.95 25.13
CA ASP A 655 16.99 17.23 24.95
C ASP A 655 16.42 18.05 23.78
N GLU A 656 16.32 19.38 23.94
CA GLU A 656 16.01 20.31 22.85
C GLU A 656 17.28 21.07 22.45
N ILE A 657 17.81 20.78 21.26
CA ILE A 657 19.07 21.35 20.76
C ILE A 657 18.81 22.19 19.50
N ARG A 658 19.40 23.39 19.44
CA ARG A 658 19.36 24.30 18.29
C ARG A 658 20.78 24.74 17.95
N GLY A 659 21.26 24.46 16.74
CA GLY A 659 22.54 24.96 16.22
C GLY A 659 22.52 26.48 16.08
N GLY A 660 21.65 26.96 15.19
CA GLY A 660 21.37 28.38 14.99
C GLY A 660 21.71 28.82 13.58
N ALA A 661 22.94 29.26 13.36
CA ALA A 661 23.47 29.49 12.01
C ALA A 661 24.96 29.19 11.99
N GLY A 662 25.44 28.45 11.01
CA GLY A 662 26.76 27.82 11.04
C GLY A 662 26.72 26.50 10.27
N ASN A 663 27.82 25.77 10.27
CA ASN A 663 27.80 24.35 9.93
C ASN A 663 27.97 23.56 11.22
N ASP A 664 26.87 23.18 11.85
CA ASP A 664 26.81 22.75 13.23
C ASP A 664 26.85 21.22 13.34
N LEU A 665 27.48 20.71 14.40
CA LEU A 665 27.53 19.28 14.72
C LEU A 665 26.72 19.01 15.99
N ILE A 666 25.61 18.30 15.83
CA ILE A 666 24.62 18.05 16.89
C ILE A 666 24.50 16.55 17.16
N GLU A 667 24.80 16.14 18.40
CA GLU A 667 24.58 14.78 18.92
C GLU A 667 23.50 14.82 20.01
N GLY A 668 22.28 14.39 19.70
CA GLY A 668 21.15 14.39 20.64
C GLY A 668 21.23 13.33 21.75
N GLY A 669 22.23 12.44 21.74
CA GLY A 669 22.40 11.47 22.82
C GLY A 669 21.23 10.47 22.96
N LYS A 670 20.90 10.05 24.19
CA LYS A 670 19.82 9.08 24.49
C LYS A 670 18.59 9.72 25.12
N GLY A 671 17.46 9.58 24.44
CA GLY A 671 16.10 9.83 24.94
C GLY A 671 15.19 10.18 23.78
N SER A 672 14.15 10.97 24.03
CA SER A 672 13.29 11.52 22.96
C SER A 672 13.70 12.96 22.68
N ASN A 673 14.53 13.18 21.66
CA ASN A 673 15.20 14.46 21.43
C ASN A 673 14.54 15.31 20.35
N THR A 674 14.72 16.63 20.42
CA THR A 674 14.26 17.58 19.39
C THR A 674 15.46 18.39 18.91
N LEU A 675 15.91 18.14 17.68
CA LEU A 675 17.11 18.73 17.09
C LEU A 675 16.75 19.66 15.93
N TYR A 676 17.28 20.88 15.96
CA TYR A 676 17.23 21.84 14.86
C TYR A 676 18.67 22.24 14.49
N GLY A 677 19.05 22.11 13.22
CA GLY A 677 20.31 22.68 12.72
C GLY A 677 20.20 24.20 12.66
N GLY A 678 19.56 24.70 11.61
CA GLY A 678 19.17 26.10 11.47
C GLY A 678 19.46 26.65 10.09
N ALA A 679 20.65 27.24 9.91
CA ALA A 679 21.04 27.88 8.66
C ALA A 679 22.53 27.69 8.35
N GLY A 680 22.80 26.88 7.33
CA GLY A 680 24.11 26.38 6.91
C GLY A 680 24.04 24.85 6.78
N ASN A 681 25.18 24.18 6.60
CA ASN A 681 25.20 22.75 6.29
C ASN A 681 25.50 21.93 7.55
N ASP A 682 24.43 21.43 8.18
CA ASP A 682 24.45 20.86 9.53
C ASP A 682 24.54 19.33 9.53
N THR A 683 24.98 18.76 10.66
CA THR A 683 24.98 17.31 10.90
C THR A 683 24.30 17.00 12.21
N LEU A 684 23.08 16.47 12.14
CA LEU A 684 22.24 16.09 13.26
C LEU A 684 22.25 14.57 13.41
N SER A 685 22.47 14.09 14.63
CA SER A 685 22.50 12.65 14.93
C SER A 685 21.94 12.35 16.31
N VAL A 686 21.31 11.20 16.48
CA VAL A 686 20.88 10.66 17.78
C VAL A 686 21.56 9.33 18.06
N HIS A 687 21.63 8.92 19.32
CA HIS A 687 22.17 7.61 19.67
C HIS A 687 21.27 6.49 19.11
N PHE A 688 21.84 5.44 18.51
CA PHE A 688 21.12 4.29 17.94
C PHE A 688 19.97 3.73 18.81
N GLY A 689 20.16 3.72 20.14
CA GLY A 689 19.17 3.26 21.12
C GLY A 689 18.29 4.34 21.75
N ALA A 690 18.20 5.54 21.15
CA ALA A 690 17.31 6.62 21.56
C ALA A 690 15.82 6.19 21.49
N ASP A 691 14.92 7.03 22.00
CA ASP A 691 13.48 6.87 21.90
C ASP A 691 12.97 7.56 20.63
N LYS A 692 11.86 8.33 20.68
CA LYS A 692 11.30 8.97 19.47
C LYS A 692 11.87 10.37 19.33
N ASN A 693 12.55 10.66 18.22
CA ASN A 693 13.24 11.93 18.02
C ASN A 693 12.57 12.76 16.90
N PHE A 694 12.75 14.06 16.98
CA PHE A 694 12.39 15.03 15.94
C PHE A 694 13.68 15.68 15.43
N LEU A 695 13.93 15.63 14.13
CA LEU A 695 15.10 16.22 13.49
C LEU A 695 14.64 17.14 12.35
N ALA A 696 15.13 18.38 12.34
CA ALA A 696 14.99 19.32 11.23
C ALA A 696 16.35 19.92 10.92
N GLY A 697 16.83 19.78 9.69
CA GLY A 697 18.08 20.41 9.24
C GLY A 697 17.93 21.92 9.28
N GLY A 698 17.13 22.44 8.35
CA GLY A 698 16.89 23.87 8.19
C GLY A 698 17.30 24.28 6.79
N ALA A 699 17.90 25.47 6.64
CA ALA A 699 18.30 25.96 5.33
C ALA A 699 19.78 25.63 5.02
N GLY A 700 20.03 24.58 4.23
CA GLY A 700 21.38 24.06 4.02
C GLY A 700 21.53 22.98 2.94
N ASP A 701 22.54 22.14 3.11
CA ASP A 701 22.53 20.76 2.59
C ASP A 701 22.89 19.87 3.77
N ASP A 702 21.88 19.35 4.48
CA ASP A 702 22.05 18.81 5.83
C ASP A 702 22.16 17.28 5.86
N VAL A 703 22.70 16.74 6.96
CA VAL A 703 22.76 15.30 7.21
C VAL A 703 22.04 14.96 8.51
N LEU A 704 20.94 14.21 8.40
CA LEU A 704 20.07 13.82 9.51
C LEU A 704 20.20 12.31 9.73
N ILE A 705 20.62 11.88 10.92
CA ILE A 705 20.90 10.48 11.26
C ILE A 705 19.98 10.01 12.40
N GLY A 706 19.07 9.09 12.08
CA GLY A 706 18.07 8.53 12.98
C GLY A 706 18.59 7.42 13.90
N SER A 707 17.69 6.95 14.76
CA SER A 707 17.86 5.85 15.71
C SER A 707 17.33 4.52 15.14
N ALA A 708 17.20 3.50 15.99
CA ALA A 708 16.52 2.25 15.66
C ALA A 708 15.02 2.22 16.05
N LYS A 709 14.43 3.38 16.36
CA LYS A 709 13.03 3.57 16.77
C LYS A 709 12.40 4.73 16.01
N SER A 710 11.08 4.85 16.11
CA SER A 710 10.25 5.82 15.36
C SER A 710 10.72 7.27 15.48
N ASP A 711 11.33 7.78 14.42
CA ASP A 711 11.81 9.15 14.31
C ASP A 711 10.97 10.00 13.34
N THR A 712 11.07 11.33 13.45
CA THR A 712 10.34 12.29 12.61
C THR A 712 11.30 13.32 12.04
N TYR A 713 11.30 13.44 10.72
CA TYR A 713 12.11 14.39 9.96
C TYR A 713 11.20 15.46 9.38
N LEU A 714 11.54 16.74 9.55
CA LEU A 714 10.86 17.84 8.89
C LEU A 714 11.72 18.39 7.76
N PHE A 715 11.12 18.50 6.57
CA PHE A 715 11.72 19.16 5.41
C PHE A 715 10.74 20.19 4.84
N ASN A 716 11.16 21.44 4.74
CA ASN A 716 10.37 22.57 4.26
C ASN A 716 10.90 23.08 2.91
N LYS A 717 10.19 24.06 2.35
CA LYS A 717 10.61 24.72 1.12
C LYS A 717 11.73 25.72 1.40
N GLY A 718 12.83 25.62 0.66
CA GLY A 718 14.06 26.40 0.87
C GLY A 718 15.03 25.76 1.85
N ASP A 719 14.78 24.53 2.28
CA ASP A 719 15.66 23.76 3.16
C ASP A 719 16.87 23.20 2.38
N GLY A 720 16.78 23.02 1.05
CA GLY A 720 17.92 22.71 0.18
C GLY A 720 18.09 21.22 -0.15
N HIS A 721 19.31 20.67 -0.04
CA HIS A 721 19.64 19.30 -0.50
C HIS A 721 19.99 18.30 0.61
N ASP A 722 19.02 18.00 1.46
CA ASP A 722 19.21 17.17 2.65
C ASP A 722 19.43 15.67 2.38
N THR A 723 20.13 15.01 3.30
CA THR A 723 20.33 13.56 3.32
C THR A 723 19.88 12.96 4.65
N ILE A 724 18.92 12.03 4.58
CA ILE A 724 18.44 11.25 5.72
C ILE A 724 19.11 9.87 5.71
N VAL A 725 19.63 9.45 6.87
CA VAL A 725 20.29 8.16 7.09
C VAL A 725 19.59 7.43 8.24
N GLU A 726 18.90 6.34 7.93
CA GLU A 726 18.16 5.55 8.92
C GLU A 726 18.99 4.41 9.55
N THR A 727 18.69 4.05 10.82
CA THR A 727 19.49 3.06 11.58
C THR A 727 18.65 1.94 12.25
N ALA A 728 17.69 1.38 11.53
CA ALA A 728 16.75 0.38 12.03
C ALA A 728 17.34 -0.97 12.53
N GLN A 729 16.55 -1.68 13.36
CA GLN A 729 16.83 -3.02 13.88
C GLN A 729 15.67 -4.01 13.57
N TYR A 730 15.99 -5.20 13.03
CA TYR A 730 15.10 -6.31 12.64
C TYR A 730 14.06 -6.84 13.65
N SER A 731 13.85 -6.22 14.81
CA SER A 731 12.98 -6.73 15.89
C SER A 731 12.08 -5.69 16.56
N VAL A 732 11.99 -4.47 16.02
CA VAL A 732 11.11 -3.40 16.52
C VAL A 732 10.22 -2.95 15.36
N ILE A 733 8.94 -2.69 15.63
CA ILE A 733 8.07 -1.99 14.68
C ILE A 733 8.29 -0.49 14.94
N SER A 734 9.26 0.11 14.25
CA SER A 734 9.36 1.57 14.10
C SER A 734 8.43 2.04 12.98
N ILE A 735 8.18 3.35 12.94
CA ILE A 735 7.48 4.05 11.86
C ILE A 735 8.17 5.39 11.75
N ASP A 736 9.13 5.46 10.84
CA ASP A 736 9.95 6.63 10.63
C ASP A 736 9.25 7.55 9.61
N THR A 737 9.04 8.81 10.00
CA THR A 737 8.14 9.73 9.30
C THR A 737 8.88 10.91 8.70
N LEU A 738 8.84 11.06 7.39
CA LEU A 738 9.27 12.30 6.70
C LEU A 738 8.05 13.20 6.49
N VAL A 739 8.09 14.39 7.07
CA VAL A 739 7.06 15.42 6.98
C VAL A 739 7.50 16.51 6.01
N PHE A 740 6.69 16.76 4.99
CA PHE A 740 6.86 17.84 4.03
C PHE A 740 6.05 19.06 4.45
N GLY A 741 6.75 20.16 4.73
CA GLY A 741 6.18 21.44 5.10
C GLY A 741 5.34 22.09 4.00
N VAL A 742 4.66 23.18 4.37
CA VAL A 742 3.74 23.90 3.48
C VAL A 742 4.46 24.39 2.22
N GLY A 743 3.83 24.21 1.06
CA GLY A 743 4.38 24.60 -0.24
C GLY A 743 5.09 23.47 -1.00
N LEU A 744 5.47 22.38 -0.31
CA LEU A 744 5.90 21.13 -0.94
C LEU A 744 4.68 20.24 -1.20
N ARG A 745 4.42 19.89 -2.46
CA ARG A 745 3.21 19.15 -2.85
C ARG A 745 3.57 17.89 -3.61
N VAL A 746 2.79 16.84 -3.37
CA VAL A 746 2.90 15.53 -4.02
C VAL A 746 2.91 15.59 -5.56
N GLN A 747 2.17 16.53 -6.15
CA GLN A 747 2.11 16.73 -7.61
C GLN A 747 3.35 17.40 -8.21
N ASP A 748 4.22 17.99 -7.38
CA ASP A 748 5.45 18.67 -7.79
C ASP A 748 6.70 17.83 -7.44
N LEU A 749 6.51 16.62 -6.90
CA LEU A 749 7.55 15.65 -6.52
C LEU A 749 7.95 14.78 -7.71
N LYS A 750 9.26 14.70 -7.98
CA LYS A 750 9.89 13.73 -8.88
C LYS A 750 10.69 12.75 -8.03
N VAL A 751 10.45 11.45 -8.18
CA VAL A 751 11.17 10.39 -7.44
C VAL A 751 12.23 9.77 -8.36
N LEU A 752 13.50 10.04 -8.06
CA LEU A 752 14.65 9.54 -8.81
C LEU A 752 15.42 8.49 -7.99
N ARG A 753 16.17 7.63 -8.67
CA ARG A 753 17.03 6.59 -8.05
C ARG A 753 18.50 6.84 -8.40
N GLU A 754 19.35 6.82 -7.39
CA GLU A 754 20.81 6.85 -7.55
C GLU A 754 21.44 5.62 -6.86
N GLY A 755 21.57 4.52 -7.61
CA GLY A 755 22.07 3.25 -7.07
C GLY A 755 21.09 2.62 -6.07
N ARG A 756 21.38 2.78 -4.77
CA ARG A 756 20.51 2.37 -3.64
C ARG A 756 19.80 3.55 -2.96
N ASP A 757 20.15 4.78 -3.32
CA ASP A 757 19.53 5.98 -2.76
C ASP A 757 18.26 6.32 -3.55
N ILE A 758 17.25 6.85 -2.85
CA ILE A 758 16.13 7.55 -3.48
C ILE A 758 16.32 9.05 -3.29
N LEU A 759 16.09 9.82 -4.35
CA LEU A 759 16.13 11.27 -4.33
C LEU A 759 14.73 11.81 -4.63
N LEU A 760 14.15 12.49 -3.64
CA LEU A 760 12.84 13.14 -3.70
C LEU A 760 13.07 14.60 -4.09
N VAL A 761 12.84 14.94 -5.36
CA VAL A 761 13.14 16.27 -5.93
C VAL A 761 11.86 17.08 -6.10
N PHE A 762 11.83 18.31 -5.58
CA PHE A 762 10.68 19.20 -5.72
C PHE A 762 10.91 20.30 -6.77
N GLY A 763 9.86 20.59 -7.55
CA GLY A 763 9.88 21.64 -8.56
C GLY A 763 10.88 21.34 -9.69
N GLU A 764 11.79 22.28 -9.97
CA GLU A 764 12.89 22.10 -10.94
C GLU A 764 14.23 21.72 -10.29
N GLY A 765 14.20 21.22 -9.05
CA GLY A 765 15.39 20.83 -8.30
C GLY A 765 16.01 21.95 -7.47
N GLU A 766 15.17 22.86 -6.96
CA GLU A 766 15.60 23.86 -5.95
C GLU A 766 15.74 23.24 -4.56
N ASP A 767 14.88 22.26 -4.23
CA ASP A 767 14.84 21.52 -2.96
C ASP A 767 14.81 20.00 -3.24
N SER A 768 15.52 19.19 -2.44
CA SER A 768 15.46 17.73 -2.54
C SER A 768 15.87 16.98 -1.27
N VAL A 769 15.22 15.85 -0.97
CA VAL A 769 15.63 14.93 0.10
C VAL A 769 16.21 13.64 -0.47
N ARG A 770 17.44 13.28 -0.05
CA ARG A 770 18.09 12.00 -0.34
C ARG A 770 17.84 11.01 0.80
N LEU A 771 17.11 9.93 0.52
CA LEU A 771 16.98 8.78 1.42
C LEU A 771 18.16 7.83 1.16
N LYS A 772 19.14 7.81 2.07
CA LYS A 772 20.38 7.04 1.90
C LYS A 772 20.12 5.54 2.05
N ASP A 773 20.55 4.75 1.06
CA ASP A 773 20.51 3.28 1.05
C ASP A 773 19.12 2.66 1.31
N TRP A 774 18.05 3.42 1.05
CA TRP A 774 16.64 3.04 1.26
C TRP A 774 16.15 1.87 0.39
N LEU A 775 16.91 1.52 -0.66
CA LEU A 775 16.68 0.34 -1.50
C LEU A 775 17.60 -0.82 -1.05
N THR A 776 17.05 -1.78 -0.33
CA THR A 776 17.77 -2.97 0.19
C THR A 776 17.82 -4.13 -0.80
N GLU A 777 18.80 -5.04 -0.64
CA GLU A 777 19.00 -6.19 -1.56
C GLU A 777 17.92 -7.28 -1.47
N SER A 778 17.03 -7.26 -0.46
CA SER A 778 15.88 -8.17 -0.40
C SER A 778 14.56 -7.50 0.00
N LEU A 779 13.45 -8.07 -0.46
CA LEU A 779 12.08 -7.64 -0.11
C LEU A 779 11.70 -7.88 1.37
N GLN A 780 12.48 -8.67 2.11
CA GLN A 780 12.30 -8.78 3.57
C GLN A 780 13.02 -7.66 4.30
N GLU A 781 14.25 -7.31 3.91
CA GLU A 781 14.97 -6.16 4.48
C GLU A 781 14.26 -4.83 4.17
N ALA A 782 13.60 -4.73 3.01
CA ALA A 782 12.88 -3.56 2.53
C ALA A 782 11.61 -3.17 3.33
N ARG A 783 11.33 -3.91 4.41
CA ARG A 783 10.23 -3.69 5.38
C ARG A 783 10.70 -3.24 6.77
N TYR A 784 12.02 -3.13 6.98
CA TYR A 784 12.62 -2.89 8.30
C TYR A 784 13.80 -1.90 8.27
N ALA A 785 13.88 -1.04 7.24
CA ALA A 785 15.09 -0.25 6.98
C ALA A 785 14.81 1.04 6.18
N GLY A 786 13.90 1.88 6.67
CA GLY A 786 13.89 3.31 6.37
C GLY A 786 12.53 3.88 5.98
N ILE A 787 12.31 5.14 6.36
CA ILE A 787 11.10 5.97 6.19
C ILE A 787 9.86 5.21 5.69
N GLU A 788 9.06 4.72 6.64
CA GLU A 788 7.81 4.02 6.38
C GLU A 788 6.63 4.96 6.13
N ARG A 789 6.76 6.27 6.38
CA ARG A 789 5.65 7.23 6.27
C ARG A 789 6.08 8.58 5.70
N PHE A 790 5.39 9.01 4.64
CA PHE A 790 5.61 10.30 3.99
C PHE A 790 4.35 11.16 4.13
N LEU A 791 4.41 12.23 4.90
CA LEU A 791 3.25 13.06 5.26
C LEU A 791 3.39 14.47 4.66
N PHE A 792 2.39 14.91 3.89
CA PHE A 792 2.32 16.27 3.35
C PHE A 792 1.42 17.17 4.20
N ALA A 793 1.66 18.49 4.15
CA ALA A 793 0.91 19.49 4.90
C ALA A 793 -0.60 19.53 4.61
N ASP A 794 -1.08 18.97 3.49
CA ASP A 794 -2.52 18.84 3.19
C ASP A 794 -3.18 17.57 3.77
N GLY A 795 -2.42 16.78 4.53
CA GLY A 795 -2.85 15.49 5.09
C GLY A 795 -2.73 14.31 4.12
N THR A 796 -2.19 14.51 2.90
CA THR A 796 -1.85 13.39 2.02
C THR A 796 -0.75 12.56 2.65
N GLU A 797 -0.94 11.24 2.68
CA GLU A 797 0.03 10.28 3.18
C GLU A 797 0.43 9.31 2.07
N TRP A 798 1.74 9.13 1.87
CA TRP A 798 2.31 8.16 0.94
C TRP A 798 3.06 7.06 1.72
N SER A 799 2.90 5.82 1.27
CA SER A 799 3.64 4.67 1.77
C SER A 799 4.92 4.41 0.95
N PRO A 800 5.84 3.56 1.43
CA PRO A 800 7.02 3.16 0.67
C PRO A 800 6.67 2.57 -0.70
N GLU A 801 5.57 1.83 -0.81
CA GLU A 801 5.09 1.27 -2.07
C GLU A 801 4.68 2.35 -3.08
N LEU A 802 4.07 3.46 -2.61
CA LEU A 802 3.70 4.58 -3.47
C LEU A 802 4.93 5.34 -3.96
N ILE A 803 5.91 5.60 -3.09
CA ILE A 803 7.21 6.19 -3.47
C ILE A 803 7.90 5.29 -4.51
N ARG A 804 8.00 3.98 -4.24
CA ARG A 804 8.61 2.97 -5.14
C ARG A 804 7.90 2.94 -6.50
N ALA A 805 6.57 3.06 -6.54
CA ALA A 805 5.80 3.12 -7.77
C ALA A 805 5.99 4.41 -8.60
N GLN A 806 6.61 5.46 -8.05
CA GLN A 806 7.01 6.66 -8.81
C GLN A 806 8.46 6.64 -9.29
N VAL A 807 9.27 5.66 -8.86
CA VAL A 807 10.70 5.58 -9.21
C VAL A 807 10.85 5.37 -10.71
N THR A 808 11.39 6.37 -11.39
CA THR A 808 11.81 6.26 -12.80
C THR A 808 13.33 6.25 -12.85
N THR A 809 13.92 5.18 -13.39
CA THR A 809 15.35 5.13 -13.71
C THR A 809 15.54 5.63 -15.13
N LEU A 810 16.34 6.69 -15.29
CA LEU A 810 16.66 7.29 -16.58
C LEU A 810 18.15 7.05 -16.88
N GLY A 811 18.46 6.54 -18.07
CA GLY A 811 19.78 6.64 -18.67
C GLY A 811 20.01 8.01 -19.31
N SER A 812 21.02 8.09 -20.16
CA SER A 812 21.52 9.33 -20.77
C SER A 812 21.30 9.38 -22.29
N ASP A 813 21.99 10.32 -22.96
CA ASP A 813 22.05 10.42 -24.42
C ASP A 813 23.26 9.62 -25.01
N GLY A 814 23.80 8.63 -24.30
CA GLY A 814 24.80 7.70 -24.85
C GLY A 814 24.79 6.32 -24.20
N ASP A 815 25.49 5.36 -24.83
CA ASP A 815 25.52 3.93 -24.47
C ASP A 815 25.66 3.65 -22.95
N ASP A 816 24.56 3.27 -22.31
CA ASP A 816 24.47 3.04 -20.86
C ASP A 816 24.37 1.55 -20.47
N VAL A 817 24.68 1.25 -19.20
CA VAL A 817 24.45 -0.07 -18.58
C VAL A 817 23.63 0.14 -17.32
N ILE A 818 22.38 -0.32 -17.34
CA ILE A 818 21.38 -0.03 -16.31
C ILE A 818 20.90 -1.35 -15.68
N ASP A 819 21.29 -1.57 -14.43
CA ASP A 819 20.82 -2.71 -13.62
C ASP A 819 19.67 -2.26 -12.70
N GLY A 820 18.49 -2.78 -12.97
CA GLY A 820 17.31 -2.78 -12.11
C GLY A 820 17.50 -3.58 -10.81
N TRP A 821 16.45 -3.67 -10.01
CA TRP A 821 16.46 -4.33 -8.70
C TRP A 821 15.58 -5.59 -8.66
N LEU A 822 15.35 -6.16 -7.47
CA LEU A 822 14.45 -7.31 -7.30
C LEU A 822 12.96 -6.93 -7.22
N GLY A 823 12.66 -5.63 -7.11
CA GLY A 823 11.30 -5.08 -7.12
C GLY A 823 10.80 -4.81 -8.53
N ASN A 824 9.79 -3.95 -8.65
CA ASN A 824 9.29 -3.46 -9.93
C ASN A 824 10.10 -2.22 -10.33
N ASP A 825 10.60 -2.15 -11.56
CA ASP A 825 11.25 -0.96 -12.12
C ASP A 825 10.48 -0.37 -13.32
N LEU A 826 10.53 0.96 -13.45
CA LEU A 826 10.33 1.67 -14.71
C LEU A 826 11.68 2.22 -15.16
N ILE A 827 12.21 1.71 -16.29
CA ILE A 827 13.53 2.09 -16.82
C ILE A 827 13.37 2.65 -18.24
N ARG A 828 14.02 3.79 -18.52
CA ARG A 828 14.20 4.34 -19.86
C ARG A 828 15.70 4.48 -20.13
N GLY A 829 16.20 3.85 -21.20
CA GLY A 829 17.58 3.97 -21.66
C GLY A 829 17.88 5.40 -22.12
N GLY A 830 17.18 5.83 -23.17
CA GLY A 830 17.24 7.20 -23.68
C GLY A 830 17.71 7.19 -25.13
N ALA A 831 18.89 7.75 -25.40
CA ALA A 831 19.52 7.60 -26.71
C ALA A 831 20.88 6.96 -26.52
N GLY A 832 21.21 5.91 -27.28
CA GLY A 832 22.40 5.12 -26.97
C GLY A 832 22.34 3.74 -27.61
N ASN A 833 23.16 2.81 -27.15
CA ASN A 833 23.00 1.38 -27.43
C ASN A 833 23.07 0.70 -26.07
N ASP A 834 21.93 0.64 -25.41
CA ASP A 834 21.86 0.47 -23.97
C ASP A 834 21.73 -0.99 -23.57
N LEU A 835 22.33 -1.35 -22.43
CA LEU A 835 22.17 -2.67 -21.82
C LEU A 835 21.35 -2.53 -20.53
N ILE A 836 20.08 -2.90 -20.60
CA ILE A 836 19.13 -2.78 -19.50
C ILE A 836 18.78 -4.16 -18.95
N ASP A 837 19.02 -4.40 -17.66
CA ASP A 837 18.51 -5.57 -16.93
C ASP A 837 17.45 -5.15 -15.91
N GLY A 838 16.18 -5.42 -16.17
CA GLY A 838 15.09 -5.08 -15.24
C GLY A 838 15.10 -5.88 -13.92
N GLY A 839 15.93 -6.92 -13.79
CA GLY A 839 15.99 -7.70 -12.56
C GLY A 839 14.68 -8.46 -12.26
N GLY A 840 14.22 -8.41 -11.01
CA GLY A 840 13.08 -9.17 -10.48
C GLY A 840 11.72 -8.52 -10.77
N GLY A 841 10.72 -8.79 -9.91
CA GLY A 841 9.42 -8.10 -9.95
C GLY A 841 8.65 -8.10 -11.28
N THR A 842 7.94 -6.99 -11.52
CA THR A 842 7.19 -6.67 -12.76
C THR A 842 7.72 -5.36 -13.33
N ASN A 843 8.39 -5.39 -14.49
CA ASN A 843 9.13 -4.23 -14.99
C ASN A 843 8.55 -3.61 -16.25
N GLU A 844 8.77 -2.31 -16.44
CA GLU A 844 8.58 -1.61 -17.71
C GLU A 844 9.93 -1.08 -18.20
N LEU A 845 10.45 -1.68 -19.28
CA LEU A 845 11.75 -1.36 -19.87
C LEU A 845 11.57 -0.74 -21.26
N TYR A 846 12.14 0.44 -21.45
CA TYR A 846 12.15 1.18 -22.71
C TYR A 846 13.60 1.49 -23.10
N GLY A 847 14.08 1.03 -24.26
CA GLY A 847 15.39 1.44 -24.80
C GLY A 847 15.36 2.89 -25.31
N GLU A 848 14.30 3.19 -26.06
CA GLU A 848 13.98 4.44 -26.76
C GLU A 848 14.71 4.66 -28.09
N ALA A 849 16.01 4.95 -28.14
CA ALA A 849 16.67 5.34 -29.39
C ALA A 849 18.11 4.83 -29.59
N GLY A 850 18.23 3.57 -29.99
CA GLY A 850 19.36 3.05 -30.74
C GLY A 850 19.33 1.53 -30.94
N ASN A 851 20.36 0.78 -30.56
CA ASN A 851 20.36 -0.69 -30.75
C ASN A 851 20.53 -1.36 -29.39
N ASP A 852 19.41 -1.52 -28.70
CA ASP A 852 19.37 -1.75 -27.27
C ASP A 852 19.24 -3.25 -26.94
N THR A 853 19.66 -3.63 -25.74
CA THR A 853 19.51 -4.98 -25.20
C THR A 853 18.79 -4.92 -23.87
N LEU A 854 17.50 -5.23 -23.89
CA LEU A 854 16.63 -5.26 -22.72
C LEU A 854 16.45 -6.71 -22.27
N LYS A 855 16.70 -6.99 -20.99
CA LYS A 855 16.50 -8.31 -20.38
C LYS A 855 15.85 -8.18 -19.00
N VAL A 856 15.23 -9.26 -18.54
CA VAL A 856 14.71 -9.40 -17.18
C VAL A 856 15.19 -10.72 -16.55
N HIS A 857 15.09 -10.84 -15.23
CA HIS A 857 15.40 -12.10 -14.56
C HIS A 857 14.39 -13.19 -14.95
N PHE A 858 14.86 -14.44 -15.06
CA PHE A 858 14.06 -15.60 -15.44
C PHE A 858 12.76 -15.79 -14.62
N LEU A 859 12.70 -15.28 -13.39
CA LEU A 859 11.53 -15.37 -12.51
C LEU A 859 10.72 -14.06 -12.37
N ALA A 860 11.01 -13.02 -13.15
CA ALA A 860 10.16 -11.82 -13.24
C ALA A 860 8.74 -12.20 -13.75
N ASP A 861 7.76 -11.29 -13.65
CA ASP A 861 6.36 -11.54 -14.03
C ASP A 861 5.78 -10.32 -14.76
N LYS A 862 5.04 -10.52 -15.87
CA LYS A 862 4.27 -9.46 -16.55
C LYS A 862 5.12 -8.24 -16.93
N ASN A 863 6.30 -8.47 -17.48
CA ASN A 863 7.17 -7.36 -17.89
C ASN A 863 6.67 -6.74 -19.20
N ILE A 864 6.94 -5.47 -19.38
CA ILE A 864 6.76 -4.73 -20.63
C ILE A 864 8.15 -4.39 -21.14
N LEU A 865 8.49 -4.85 -22.35
CA LEU A 865 9.76 -4.56 -23.02
C LEU A 865 9.46 -3.84 -24.34
N ALA A 866 10.03 -2.66 -24.52
CA ALA A 866 9.97 -1.88 -25.75
C ALA A 866 11.38 -1.48 -26.14
N GLY A 867 11.84 -1.92 -27.31
CA GLY A 867 13.13 -1.49 -27.86
C GLY A 867 13.09 0.00 -28.14
N GLY A 868 12.40 0.37 -29.21
CA GLY A 868 12.22 1.77 -29.60
C GLY A 868 12.64 1.92 -31.05
N VAL A 869 13.44 2.93 -31.38
CA VAL A 869 13.92 3.16 -32.74
C VAL A 869 15.34 2.63 -32.93
N GLY A 870 15.44 1.42 -33.49
CA GLY A 870 16.65 0.94 -34.17
C GLY A 870 16.67 -0.55 -34.49
N ASN A 871 17.38 -1.38 -33.73
CA ASN A 871 17.46 -2.83 -34.00
C ASN A 871 17.71 -3.59 -32.69
N ASP A 872 16.65 -3.83 -31.94
CA ASP A 872 16.77 -4.11 -30.51
C ASP A 872 16.71 -5.60 -30.19
N THR A 873 17.24 -5.99 -29.04
CA THR A 873 17.21 -7.36 -28.53
C THR A 873 16.43 -7.40 -27.22
N LEU A 874 15.24 -7.97 -27.25
CA LEU A 874 14.33 -8.05 -26.10
C LEU A 874 14.33 -9.49 -25.56
N ILE A 875 14.73 -9.69 -24.31
CA ILE A 875 14.91 -11.00 -23.68
C ILE A 875 13.93 -11.17 -22.52
N GLY A 876 12.95 -12.05 -22.71
CA GLY A 876 11.90 -12.33 -21.74
C GLY A 876 12.32 -13.19 -20.56
N SER A 877 11.39 -13.32 -19.61
CA SER A 877 11.42 -14.18 -18.43
C SER A 877 10.89 -15.59 -18.76
N SER A 878 10.62 -16.39 -17.73
CA SER A 878 9.91 -17.67 -17.87
C SER A 878 8.39 -17.56 -17.72
N LYS A 879 7.85 -16.35 -17.57
CA LYS A 879 6.43 -16.05 -17.33
C LYS A 879 5.92 -15.12 -18.44
N SER A 880 4.62 -14.78 -18.38
CA SER A 880 3.98 -13.91 -19.37
C SER A 880 4.70 -12.57 -19.50
N ASP A 881 5.21 -12.24 -20.68
CA ASP A 881 5.80 -10.95 -20.99
C ASP A 881 5.09 -10.25 -22.17
N THR A 882 5.24 -8.93 -22.24
CA THR A 882 4.63 -8.07 -23.25
C THR A 882 5.70 -7.29 -24.00
N TYR A 883 5.82 -7.52 -25.30
CA TYR A 883 6.74 -6.81 -26.18
C TYR A 883 5.98 -5.75 -26.96
N LEU A 884 6.47 -4.52 -27.00
CA LEU A 884 5.86 -3.43 -27.78
C LEU A 884 6.69 -3.16 -29.04
N PHE A 885 6.03 -3.06 -30.19
CA PHE A 885 6.67 -2.74 -31.47
C PHE A 885 5.78 -1.81 -32.31
N ASN A 886 6.34 -0.72 -32.80
CA ASN A 886 5.66 0.29 -33.60
C ASN A 886 6.27 0.38 -35.00
N LYS A 887 5.69 1.27 -35.81
CA LYS A 887 6.15 1.50 -37.18
C LYS A 887 7.31 2.51 -37.18
N GLY A 888 8.47 2.10 -37.68
CA GLY A 888 9.71 2.87 -37.65
C GLY A 888 10.71 2.34 -36.61
N ASP A 889 10.33 1.34 -35.83
CA ASP A 889 11.14 0.77 -34.75
C ASP A 889 12.31 -0.08 -35.30
N GLY A 890 12.20 -0.60 -36.52
CA GLY A 890 13.32 -1.19 -37.27
C GLY A 890 13.36 -2.72 -37.24
N HIS A 891 14.49 -3.33 -36.86
CA HIS A 891 14.71 -4.79 -37.01
C HIS A 891 14.96 -5.54 -35.69
N ASP A 892 13.94 -5.58 -34.85
CA ASP A 892 14.03 -6.15 -33.50
C ASP A 892 14.09 -7.68 -33.48
N THR A 893 14.68 -8.21 -32.41
CA THR A 893 14.79 -9.64 -32.11
C THR A 893 14.26 -9.91 -30.71
N ILE A 894 13.19 -10.70 -30.63
CA ILE A 894 12.63 -11.20 -29.37
C ILE A 894 13.23 -12.57 -29.08
N VAL A 895 13.74 -12.75 -27.87
CA VAL A 895 14.32 -13.99 -27.34
C VAL A 895 13.48 -14.45 -26.16
N GLU A 896 12.59 -15.40 -26.42
CA GLU A 896 11.74 -15.99 -25.37
C GLU A 896 12.45 -17.05 -24.53
N THR A 897 12.02 -17.20 -23.28
CA THR A 897 12.49 -18.25 -22.35
C THR A 897 11.37 -18.95 -21.56
N SER A 898 10.10 -18.62 -21.81
CA SER A 898 8.94 -19.23 -21.19
C SER A 898 8.78 -20.73 -21.50
N GLN A 899 7.80 -21.39 -20.86
CA GLN A 899 7.36 -22.73 -21.26
C GLN A 899 5.82 -22.71 -21.40
N TYR A 900 5.32 -22.97 -22.60
CA TYR A 900 3.89 -23.02 -22.98
C TYR A 900 3.00 -23.92 -22.08
N ALA A 901 3.60 -24.76 -21.22
CA ALA A 901 2.90 -25.66 -20.30
C ALA A 901 2.52 -25.01 -18.95
N SER A 902 3.01 -23.80 -18.63
CA SER A 902 2.46 -22.94 -17.58
C SER A 902 1.35 -22.04 -18.13
N ASP A 903 0.54 -21.44 -17.24
CA ASP A 903 -0.49 -20.44 -17.59
C ASP A 903 0.10 -19.08 -18.07
N SER A 904 1.33 -19.10 -18.60
CA SER A 904 2.05 -17.96 -19.19
C SER A 904 1.59 -17.69 -20.62
N VAL A 905 1.44 -16.41 -20.99
CA VAL A 905 1.00 -15.99 -22.32
C VAL A 905 1.82 -14.80 -22.80
N ASP A 906 2.80 -15.07 -23.65
CA ASP A 906 3.71 -14.04 -24.15
C ASP A 906 3.04 -13.29 -25.32
N THR A 907 3.12 -11.96 -25.26
CA THR A 907 2.29 -11.08 -26.08
C THR A 907 3.13 -10.03 -26.80
N LEU A 908 3.21 -10.11 -28.13
CA LEU A 908 3.69 -9.01 -28.96
C LEU A 908 2.53 -8.07 -29.30
N VAL A 909 2.66 -6.78 -28.98
CA VAL A 909 1.68 -5.73 -29.26
C VAL A 909 2.21 -4.81 -30.35
N LEU A 910 1.45 -4.68 -31.43
CA LEU A 910 1.77 -3.86 -32.59
C LEU A 910 1.02 -2.53 -32.56
N GLY A 911 1.78 -1.44 -32.65
CA GLY A 911 1.27 -0.07 -32.65
C GLY A 911 0.47 0.33 -33.90
N GLU A 912 -0.02 1.58 -33.92
CA GLU A 912 -0.82 2.09 -35.04
C GLU A 912 -0.06 2.05 -36.38
N GLY A 913 -0.75 1.67 -37.46
CA GLY A 913 -0.19 1.62 -38.80
C GLY A 913 0.49 0.30 -39.19
N LEU A 914 0.50 -0.69 -38.28
CA LEU A 914 0.82 -2.09 -38.55
C LEU A 914 -0.49 -2.89 -38.60
N SER A 915 -0.83 -3.49 -39.74
CA SER A 915 -2.11 -4.20 -39.95
C SER A 915 -1.92 -5.68 -40.21
N ALA A 916 -2.85 -6.50 -39.71
CA ALA A 916 -2.87 -7.96 -39.89
C ALA A 916 -2.88 -8.40 -41.37
N THR A 917 -3.39 -7.58 -42.30
CA THR A 917 -3.36 -7.91 -43.75
C THR A 917 -2.00 -7.70 -44.40
N ASP A 918 -1.12 -6.94 -43.75
CA ASP A 918 0.13 -6.45 -44.33
C ASP A 918 1.36 -7.18 -43.76
N VAL A 919 1.16 -8.04 -42.77
CA VAL A 919 2.20 -8.88 -42.15
C VAL A 919 2.56 -10.04 -43.08
N ARG A 920 3.86 -10.20 -43.35
CA ARG A 920 4.41 -11.40 -43.97
C ARG A 920 5.15 -12.21 -42.92
N VAL A 921 4.76 -13.46 -42.72
CA VAL A 921 5.42 -14.37 -41.78
C VAL A 921 6.42 -15.21 -42.55
N LEU A 922 7.70 -14.88 -42.40
CA LEU A 922 8.82 -15.54 -43.08
C LEU A 922 9.52 -16.50 -42.13
N ARG A 923 10.01 -17.63 -42.66
CA ARG A 923 10.86 -18.57 -41.91
C ARG A 923 12.33 -18.40 -42.29
N GLU A 924 13.18 -18.14 -41.31
CA GLU A 924 14.64 -18.04 -41.48
C GLU A 924 15.34 -19.10 -40.63
N GLY A 925 15.48 -20.31 -41.19
CA GLY A 925 16.07 -21.45 -40.50
C GLY A 925 15.20 -21.96 -39.35
N ARG A 926 15.53 -21.53 -38.11
CA ARG A 926 14.76 -21.79 -36.88
C ARG A 926 13.97 -20.57 -36.38
N ASP A 927 14.28 -19.39 -36.89
CA ASP A 927 13.67 -18.14 -36.46
C ASP A 927 12.43 -17.84 -37.34
N VAL A 928 11.45 -17.14 -36.78
CA VAL A 928 10.29 -16.63 -37.53
C VAL A 928 10.38 -15.11 -37.59
N VAL A 929 10.31 -14.55 -38.79
CA VAL A 929 10.41 -13.11 -39.01
C VAL A 929 9.06 -12.56 -39.47
N LEU A 930 8.44 -11.74 -38.62
CA LEU A 930 7.27 -10.93 -38.97
C LEU A 930 7.78 -9.70 -39.72
N SER A 931 7.50 -9.60 -41.02
CA SER A 931 7.91 -8.47 -41.85
C SER A 931 6.73 -7.56 -42.16
N PHE A 932 6.92 -6.26 -41.95
CA PHE A 932 5.93 -5.21 -42.13
C PHE A 932 6.40 -4.19 -43.19
N GLY A 933 5.46 -3.43 -43.74
CA GLY A 933 5.79 -2.30 -44.65
C GLY A 933 6.48 -2.67 -45.97
N GLY A 934 6.63 -3.96 -46.28
CA GLY A 934 7.44 -4.45 -47.40
C GLY A 934 8.91 -4.72 -47.04
N GLY A 935 9.25 -4.83 -45.75
CA GLY A 935 10.59 -5.12 -45.25
C GLY A 935 11.34 -3.94 -44.64
N SER A 936 10.67 -2.80 -44.40
CA SER A 936 11.25 -1.66 -43.66
C SER A 936 11.39 -1.94 -42.17
N ASP A 937 10.48 -2.73 -41.63
CA ASP A 937 10.35 -3.03 -40.21
C ASP A 937 10.15 -4.54 -40.07
N THR A 938 10.83 -5.18 -39.12
CA THR A 938 10.71 -6.62 -38.87
C THR A 938 10.86 -6.97 -37.39
N VAL A 939 10.05 -7.91 -36.89
CA VAL A 939 10.29 -8.56 -35.60
C VAL A 939 10.71 -10.01 -35.83
N ARG A 940 11.91 -10.38 -35.37
CA ARG A 940 12.44 -11.75 -35.40
C ARG A 940 12.16 -12.46 -34.08
N LEU A 941 11.32 -13.47 -34.13
CA LEU A 941 11.06 -14.41 -33.03
C LEU A 941 12.15 -15.50 -33.07
N LYS A 942 13.08 -15.44 -32.12
CA LYS A 942 14.28 -16.29 -32.11
C LYS A 942 14.00 -17.71 -31.65
N ASP A 943 14.58 -18.69 -32.34
CA ASP A 943 14.49 -20.12 -32.01
C ASP A 943 13.06 -20.65 -31.86
N TRP A 944 12.09 -19.97 -32.49
CA TRP A 944 10.65 -20.29 -32.51
C TRP A 944 10.36 -21.70 -33.05
N LEU A 945 11.29 -22.27 -33.83
CA LEU A 945 11.31 -23.68 -34.22
C LEU A 945 12.44 -24.47 -33.52
N THR A 946 12.10 -25.67 -33.06
CA THR A 946 13.06 -26.66 -32.55
C THR A 946 14.07 -27.10 -33.62
N SER A 947 15.19 -27.70 -33.21
CA SER A 947 16.15 -28.32 -34.14
C SER A 947 15.58 -29.47 -34.98
N SER A 948 14.42 -30.01 -34.59
CA SER A 948 13.63 -30.99 -35.34
C SER A 948 12.60 -30.37 -36.28
N LEU A 949 12.58 -29.04 -36.45
CA LEU A 949 11.62 -28.30 -37.27
C LEU A 949 10.14 -28.54 -36.87
N GLY A 950 9.89 -28.65 -35.56
CA GLY A 950 8.56 -28.46 -34.96
C GLY A 950 8.54 -27.18 -34.12
N GLU A 951 7.36 -26.65 -33.81
CA GLU A 951 7.17 -25.50 -32.92
C GLU A 951 7.96 -25.66 -31.60
N ASN A 952 8.73 -24.63 -31.23
CA ASN A 952 9.43 -24.58 -29.96
C ASN A 952 8.53 -23.93 -28.92
N THR A 953 7.76 -24.75 -28.20
CA THR A 953 6.87 -24.34 -27.10
C THR A 953 7.63 -23.84 -25.85
N SER A 954 8.89 -23.43 -26.00
CA SER A 954 9.71 -22.77 -24.99
C SER A 954 10.51 -21.60 -25.56
N ALA A 955 10.11 -21.12 -26.74
CA ALA A 955 10.57 -19.88 -27.37
C ALA A 955 9.46 -19.31 -28.30
N SER A 956 8.20 -19.65 -28.03
CA SER A 956 7.04 -19.22 -28.81
C SER A 956 6.48 -17.93 -28.23
N ILE A 957 6.00 -17.04 -29.10
CA ILE A 957 5.04 -15.99 -28.70
C ILE A 957 3.64 -16.56 -28.94
N GLU A 958 2.83 -16.67 -27.88
CA GLU A 958 1.48 -17.24 -27.94
C GLU A 958 0.50 -16.30 -28.65
N LYS A 959 0.72 -14.98 -28.52
CA LYS A 959 -0.23 -13.95 -28.88
C LYS A 959 0.42 -12.75 -29.58
N LEU A 960 -0.15 -12.36 -30.71
CA LEU A 960 0.14 -11.12 -31.41
C LEU A 960 -1.13 -10.26 -31.43
N VAL A 961 -1.03 -9.01 -30.96
CA VAL A 961 -2.16 -8.08 -30.82
C VAL A 961 -1.94 -6.85 -31.69
N PHE A 962 -2.91 -6.52 -32.53
CA PHE A 962 -2.88 -5.32 -33.38
C PHE A 962 -3.68 -4.18 -32.73
N ALA A 963 -3.34 -2.94 -33.08
CA ALA A 963 -4.02 -1.73 -32.57
C ALA A 963 -5.55 -1.68 -32.82
N ASP A 964 -6.07 -2.41 -33.81
CA ASP A 964 -7.52 -2.52 -34.07
C ASP A 964 -8.23 -3.59 -33.20
N GLY A 965 -7.49 -4.26 -32.31
CA GLY A 965 -7.97 -5.35 -31.46
C GLY A 965 -7.96 -6.72 -32.12
N THR A 966 -7.52 -6.85 -33.38
CA THR A 966 -7.26 -8.14 -34.02
C THR A 966 -6.19 -8.90 -33.22
N GLN A 967 -6.36 -10.20 -33.07
CA GLN A 967 -5.41 -11.06 -32.37
C GLN A 967 -5.06 -12.27 -33.24
N TRP A 968 -3.78 -12.56 -33.36
CA TRP A 968 -3.26 -13.81 -33.91
C TRP A 968 -2.71 -14.66 -32.78
N THR A 969 -3.09 -15.94 -32.76
CA THR A 969 -2.44 -16.95 -31.92
C THR A 969 -1.20 -17.50 -32.60
N ALA A 970 -0.34 -18.21 -31.87
CA ALA A 970 0.72 -19.02 -32.46
C ALA A 970 0.22 -19.90 -33.64
N ALA A 971 -1.01 -20.42 -33.59
CA ALA A 971 -1.59 -21.21 -34.68
C ALA A 971 -1.92 -20.38 -35.93
N ASN A 972 -2.25 -19.09 -35.78
CA ASN A 972 -2.42 -18.16 -36.90
C ASN A 972 -1.07 -17.80 -37.52
N ILE A 973 -0.04 -17.57 -36.71
CA ILE A 973 1.33 -17.33 -37.19
C ILE A 973 1.80 -18.53 -38.03
N ARG A 974 1.60 -19.77 -37.56
CA ARG A 974 1.91 -21.00 -38.31
C ARG A 974 1.22 -21.07 -39.66
N ALA A 975 -0.07 -20.72 -39.71
CA ALA A 975 -0.86 -20.77 -40.93
C ALA A 975 -0.46 -19.72 -41.98
N GLN A 976 0.48 -18.82 -41.68
CA GLN A 976 1.01 -17.81 -42.61
C GLN A 976 2.50 -18.02 -42.95
N LEU A 977 3.16 -19.04 -42.36
CA LEU A 977 4.58 -19.31 -42.58
C LEU A 977 4.90 -19.56 -44.05
N THR A 978 5.67 -18.65 -44.63
CA THR A 978 6.23 -18.79 -45.98
C THR A 978 7.75 -18.99 -45.87
N THR A 979 8.26 -20.05 -46.49
CA THR A 979 9.70 -20.26 -46.67
C THR A 979 10.08 -19.78 -48.06
N LEU A 980 11.08 -18.88 -48.13
CA LEU A 980 11.62 -18.36 -49.39
C LEU A 980 13.04 -18.90 -49.58
N GLY A 981 13.33 -19.44 -50.76
CA GLY A 981 14.69 -19.60 -51.25
C GLY A 981 15.21 -18.29 -51.85
N THR A 982 16.33 -18.39 -52.56
CA THR A 982 17.12 -17.26 -53.05
C THR A 982 17.02 -17.12 -54.56
N SER A 983 18.13 -16.76 -55.22
CA SER A 983 18.24 -16.67 -56.69
C SER A 983 19.38 -17.54 -57.21
N GLY A 984 19.65 -18.65 -56.52
CA GLY A 984 20.54 -19.72 -56.97
C GLY A 984 20.29 -21.00 -56.18
N ASP A 985 20.79 -22.11 -56.71
CA ASP A 985 20.54 -23.50 -56.29
C ASP A 985 20.45 -23.71 -54.77
N ASP A 986 19.24 -23.78 -54.24
CA ASP A 986 18.95 -23.90 -52.81
C ASP A 986 18.62 -25.34 -52.39
N LYS A 987 18.84 -25.64 -51.10
CA LYS A 987 18.27 -26.83 -50.46
C LYS A 987 17.36 -26.43 -49.30
N ILE A 988 16.06 -26.57 -49.52
CA ILE A 988 15.01 -26.15 -48.59
C ILE A 988 14.33 -27.37 -47.98
N VAL A 989 14.12 -27.34 -46.66
CA VAL A 989 13.39 -28.39 -45.92
C VAL A 989 12.26 -27.74 -45.13
N GLY A 990 11.02 -28.15 -45.43
CA GLY A 990 9.80 -27.73 -44.74
C GLY A 990 9.79 -28.10 -43.26
N TRP A 991 8.82 -27.59 -42.51
CA TRP A 991 8.66 -27.92 -41.10
C TRP A 991 7.70 -29.12 -40.93
N ASN A 992 7.48 -29.59 -39.70
CA ASN A 992 6.54 -30.69 -39.44
C ASN A 992 5.10 -30.19 -39.34
N GLY A 993 4.61 -29.51 -40.39
CA GLY A 993 3.30 -28.90 -40.43
C GLY A 993 2.80 -28.70 -41.85
N ASN A 994 2.11 -27.59 -42.13
CA ASN A 994 1.78 -27.21 -43.49
C ASN A 994 2.77 -26.11 -43.91
N ASP A 995 3.44 -26.30 -45.03
CA ASP A 995 4.39 -25.35 -45.61
C ASP A 995 3.86 -24.70 -46.89
N LEU A 996 4.12 -23.40 -47.04
CA LEU A 996 4.23 -22.75 -48.35
C LEU A 996 5.72 -22.50 -48.61
N ILE A 997 6.28 -23.13 -49.64
CA ILE A 997 7.69 -22.97 -50.03
C ILE A 997 7.78 -22.45 -51.45
N LEU A 998 8.53 -21.36 -51.63
CA LEU A 998 8.87 -20.79 -52.92
C LEU A 998 10.40 -20.89 -53.08
N GLY A 999 10.89 -21.70 -54.02
CA GLY A 999 12.32 -21.87 -54.30
C GLY A 999 12.96 -20.58 -54.82
N GLY A 1000 12.56 -20.16 -56.02
CA GLY A 1000 12.92 -18.85 -56.58
C GLY A 1000 13.48 -18.95 -57.99
N GLU A 1001 14.77 -18.62 -58.15
CA GLU A 1001 15.55 -18.88 -59.36
C GLU A 1001 16.74 -19.78 -58.98
N GLY A 1002 17.09 -20.78 -59.78
CA GLY A 1002 18.16 -21.75 -59.46
C GLY A 1002 17.69 -23.19 -59.61
N ASP A 1003 18.61 -24.16 -59.66
CA ASP A 1003 18.24 -25.59 -59.69
C ASP A 1003 17.98 -26.09 -58.24
N ASP A 1004 16.75 -25.97 -57.74
CA ASP A 1004 16.42 -26.12 -56.32
C ASP A 1004 16.09 -27.55 -55.88
N VAL A 1005 16.34 -27.85 -54.59
CA VAL A 1005 15.92 -29.12 -53.94
C VAL A 1005 15.03 -28.81 -52.73
N ILE A 1006 13.73 -29.07 -52.89
CA ILE A 1006 12.70 -28.75 -51.90
C ILE A 1006 12.13 -30.06 -51.29
N GLU A 1007 12.30 -30.22 -49.98
CA GLU A 1007 11.74 -31.33 -49.19
C GLU A 1007 10.63 -30.79 -48.27
N GLY A 1008 9.37 -30.84 -48.71
CA GLY A 1008 8.22 -30.20 -48.02
C GLY A 1008 7.84 -30.79 -46.66
N GLY A 1009 8.31 -31.97 -46.29
CA GLY A 1009 8.02 -32.57 -44.98
C GLY A 1009 6.66 -33.28 -44.89
N LEU A 1010 6.07 -33.27 -43.69
CA LEU A 1010 4.74 -33.85 -43.38
C LEU A 1010 3.61 -32.84 -43.69
N GLY A 1011 2.35 -33.18 -43.39
CA GLY A 1011 1.22 -32.25 -43.44
C GLY A 1011 0.58 -32.08 -44.82
N SER A 1012 0.19 -30.84 -45.15
CA SER A 1012 -0.35 -30.45 -46.46
C SER A 1012 0.42 -29.26 -46.99
N ASN A 1013 1.27 -29.51 -48.00
CA ASN A 1013 2.29 -28.56 -48.43
C ASN A 1013 2.01 -28.01 -49.82
N GLU A 1014 2.33 -26.73 -50.03
CA GLU A 1014 2.34 -26.06 -51.32
C GLU A 1014 3.78 -25.69 -51.68
N LEU A 1015 4.35 -26.40 -52.65
CA LEU A 1015 5.74 -26.30 -53.09
C LEU A 1015 5.79 -25.72 -54.50
N HIS A 1016 6.50 -24.62 -54.67
CA HIS A 1016 6.82 -24.01 -55.97
C HIS A 1016 8.34 -23.99 -56.12
N GLY A 1017 8.88 -24.61 -57.19
CA GLY A 1017 10.29 -24.53 -57.52
C GLY A 1017 10.63 -23.10 -57.99
N GLY A 1018 10.22 -22.77 -59.20
CA GLY A 1018 10.24 -21.40 -59.71
C GLY A 1018 10.82 -21.33 -61.11
N ALA A 1019 12.12 -21.07 -61.23
CA ALA A 1019 12.82 -21.01 -62.50
C ALA A 1019 14.21 -21.66 -62.43
N GLY A 1020 14.29 -22.89 -62.91
CA GLY A 1020 15.46 -23.78 -62.85
C GLY A 1020 15.04 -25.21 -63.08
N ASN A 1021 15.90 -26.19 -62.80
CA ASN A 1021 15.58 -27.62 -62.94
C ASN A 1021 15.38 -28.23 -61.55
N ASP A 1022 14.16 -28.11 -61.03
CA ASP A 1022 13.89 -28.25 -59.60
C ASP A 1022 13.56 -29.69 -59.20
N THR A 1023 13.81 -30.06 -57.95
CA THR A 1023 13.42 -31.34 -57.37
C THR A 1023 12.57 -31.11 -56.12
N LEU A 1024 11.25 -31.24 -56.27
CA LEU A 1024 10.27 -31.08 -55.21
C LEU A 1024 9.84 -32.45 -54.71
N SER A 1025 9.80 -32.63 -53.39
CA SER A 1025 9.36 -33.88 -52.77
C SER A 1025 8.65 -33.65 -51.43
N VAL A 1026 7.69 -34.50 -51.13
CA VAL A 1026 6.96 -34.50 -49.84
C VAL A 1026 7.15 -35.83 -49.10
N ALA A 1027 6.89 -35.86 -47.80
CA ALA A 1027 6.96 -37.12 -47.05
C ALA A 1027 5.87 -38.10 -47.50
N ALA A 1028 6.18 -39.39 -47.46
CA ALA A 1028 5.27 -40.47 -47.87
C ALA A 1028 3.87 -40.43 -47.20
N THR A 1029 3.72 -39.83 -46.02
CA THR A 1029 2.43 -39.73 -45.29
C THR A 1029 1.79 -38.34 -45.34
N SER A 1030 2.38 -37.38 -46.08
CA SER A 1030 1.81 -36.08 -46.39
C SER A 1030 0.47 -36.23 -47.14
N ASP A 1031 -0.39 -35.22 -47.16
CA ASP A 1031 -1.77 -35.30 -47.67
C ASP A 1031 -2.17 -33.99 -48.36
N LEU A 1032 -2.89 -34.05 -49.48
CA LEU A 1032 -3.40 -32.87 -50.20
C LEU A 1032 -2.29 -31.87 -50.58
N ASN A 1033 -1.12 -32.35 -51.01
CA ASN A 1033 -0.01 -31.46 -51.37
C ASN A 1033 -0.23 -30.87 -52.77
N ILE A 1034 0.35 -29.69 -53.01
CA ILE A 1034 0.40 -29.00 -54.29
C ILE A 1034 1.88 -28.87 -54.66
N LEU A 1035 2.27 -29.41 -55.81
CA LEU A 1035 3.64 -29.33 -56.33
C LEU A 1035 3.61 -28.66 -57.70
N ALA A 1036 4.31 -27.54 -57.83
CA ALA A 1036 4.53 -26.81 -59.08
C ALA A 1036 6.04 -26.73 -59.33
N GLY A 1037 6.52 -27.29 -60.44
CA GLY A 1037 7.92 -27.14 -60.83
C GLY A 1037 8.20 -25.67 -61.14
N GLY A 1038 7.67 -25.20 -62.27
CA GLY A 1038 7.80 -23.82 -62.69
C GLY A 1038 8.35 -23.79 -64.10
N ILE A 1039 9.36 -22.95 -64.36
CA ILE A 1039 9.98 -22.83 -65.68
C ILE A 1039 11.30 -23.63 -65.69
N GLY A 1040 11.26 -24.86 -66.23
CA GLY A 1040 12.48 -25.61 -66.50
C GLY A 1040 12.29 -27.07 -66.91
N ASN A 1041 12.76 -28.01 -66.09
CA ASN A 1041 12.67 -29.46 -66.37
C ASN A 1041 12.63 -30.23 -65.05
N ASP A 1042 11.48 -30.20 -64.40
CA ASP A 1042 11.43 -30.41 -62.95
C ASP A 1042 11.10 -31.85 -62.58
N THR A 1043 11.43 -32.25 -61.35
CA THR A 1043 11.13 -33.57 -60.80
C THR A 1043 10.23 -33.42 -59.59
N LEU A 1044 8.95 -33.78 -59.75
CA LEU A 1044 7.92 -33.65 -58.72
C LEU A 1044 7.63 -35.03 -58.12
N ILE A 1045 7.91 -35.22 -56.84
CA ILE A 1045 7.82 -36.52 -56.15
C ILE A 1045 6.70 -36.49 -55.12
N GLY A 1046 5.65 -37.26 -55.39
CA GLY A 1046 4.46 -37.37 -54.56
C GLY A 1046 4.62 -38.21 -53.29
N SER A 1047 3.57 -38.18 -52.49
CA SER A 1047 3.34 -38.95 -51.28
C SER A 1047 2.68 -40.31 -51.58
N LEU A 1048 2.15 -40.98 -50.55
CA LEU A 1048 1.29 -42.16 -50.68
C LEU A 1048 -0.22 -41.82 -50.76
N LYS A 1049 -0.58 -40.53 -50.72
CA LYS A 1049 -1.95 -40.00 -50.66
C LYS A 1049 -2.18 -39.02 -51.82
N SER A 1050 -3.37 -38.40 -51.86
CA SER A 1050 -3.78 -37.51 -52.95
C SER A 1050 -2.88 -36.28 -53.08
N ASP A 1051 -2.18 -36.18 -54.21
CA ASP A 1051 -1.34 -35.03 -54.56
C ASP A 1051 -1.85 -34.29 -55.80
N THR A 1052 -1.53 -32.99 -55.87
CA THR A 1052 -1.89 -32.12 -56.99
C THR A 1052 -0.63 -31.55 -57.64
N TYR A 1053 -0.43 -31.84 -58.91
CA TYR A 1053 0.68 -31.32 -59.70
C TYR A 1053 0.19 -30.21 -60.61
N LEU A 1054 0.84 -29.05 -60.59
CA LEU A 1054 0.52 -27.93 -61.47
C LEU A 1054 1.51 -27.89 -62.63
N PHE A 1055 0.99 -27.73 -63.85
CA PHE A 1055 1.82 -27.58 -65.06
C PHE A 1055 1.17 -26.60 -66.03
N ASN A 1056 1.93 -25.59 -66.45
CA ASN A 1056 1.50 -24.53 -67.35
C ASN A 1056 2.26 -24.60 -68.68
N LYS A 1057 1.98 -23.63 -69.55
CA LYS A 1057 2.62 -23.56 -70.86
C LYS A 1057 3.92 -22.76 -70.77
N GLY A 1058 5.03 -23.38 -71.13
CA GLY A 1058 6.39 -22.82 -70.98
C GLY A 1058 7.17 -23.44 -69.82
N ASP A 1059 6.53 -24.34 -69.05
CA ASP A 1059 7.11 -24.98 -67.88
C ASP A 1059 8.17 -26.03 -68.26
N GLY A 1060 8.15 -26.54 -69.50
CA GLY A 1060 9.24 -27.36 -70.06
C GLY A 1060 9.03 -28.88 -69.95
N HIS A 1061 10.04 -29.63 -69.47
CA HIS A 1061 10.06 -31.11 -69.55
C HIS A 1061 10.00 -31.85 -68.20
N ASP A 1062 8.93 -31.61 -67.45
CA ASP A 1062 8.76 -32.14 -66.10
C ASP A 1062 8.57 -33.66 -66.03
N THR A 1063 8.96 -34.24 -64.90
CA THR A 1063 8.81 -35.64 -64.54
C THR A 1063 8.11 -35.78 -63.20
N ILE A 1064 6.88 -36.30 -63.22
CA ILE A 1064 6.13 -36.66 -62.02
C ILE A 1064 6.50 -38.09 -61.62
N VAL A 1065 6.85 -38.27 -60.35
CA VAL A 1065 7.21 -39.54 -59.74
C VAL A 1065 6.20 -39.84 -58.63
N GLU A 1066 5.18 -40.61 -58.99
CA GLU A 1066 4.17 -41.05 -58.03
C GLU A 1066 4.64 -42.20 -57.15
N THR A 1067 4.11 -42.25 -55.91
CA THR A 1067 4.43 -43.32 -54.95
C THR A 1067 3.22 -43.99 -54.27
N GLY A 1068 1.99 -43.48 -54.51
CA GLY A 1068 0.71 -43.98 -53.98
C GLY A 1068 0.62 -45.48 -53.68
N GLN A 1069 0.20 -45.90 -52.48
CA GLN A 1069 0.12 -47.35 -52.14
C GLN A 1069 -1.26 -47.81 -51.66
N TYR A 1070 -2.09 -48.27 -52.60
CA TYR A 1070 -3.31 -49.07 -52.38
C TYR A 1070 -4.33 -48.55 -51.34
N ALA A 1071 -4.31 -47.25 -51.01
CA ALA A 1071 -5.47 -46.61 -50.39
C ALA A 1071 -6.56 -46.48 -51.47
N SER A 1072 -7.78 -46.95 -51.21
CA SER A 1072 -8.85 -46.98 -52.23
C SER A 1072 -9.43 -45.63 -52.63
N ASP A 1073 -8.98 -44.56 -51.96
CA ASP A 1073 -9.63 -43.27 -51.88
C ASP A 1073 -8.66 -42.10 -52.21
N SER A 1074 -7.37 -42.35 -52.51
CA SER A 1074 -6.46 -41.31 -53.01
C SER A 1074 -6.73 -40.99 -54.48
N ILE A 1075 -6.56 -39.71 -54.86
CA ILE A 1075 -6.82 -39.23 -56.22
C ILE A 1075 -5.71 -38.26 -56.62
N ASP A 1076 -4.69 -38.77 -57.30
CA ASP A 1076 -3.57 -37.96 -57.75
C ASP A 1076 -3.98 -37.19 -59.01
N THR A 1077 -3.71 -35.89 -59.00
CA THR A 1077 -4.32 -34.93 -59.93
C THR A 1077 -3.27 -34.06 -60.60
N LEU A 1078 -3.08 -34.21 -61.91
CA LEU A 1078 -2.35 -33.25 -62.74
C LEU A 1078 -3.32 -32.16 -63.23
N VAL A 1079 -3.02 -30.89 -62.94
CA VAL A 1079 -3.77 -29.71 -63.38
C VAL A 1079 -2.98 -28.96 -64.44
N LEU A 1080 -3.60 -28.79 -65.61
CA LEU A 1080 -3.03 -28.07 -66.74
C LEU A 1080 -3.58 -26.65 -66.82
N GLY A 1081 -2.68 -25.68 -66.81
CA GLY A 1081 -2.97 -24.25 -66.87
C GLY A 1081 -3.55 -23.76 -68.20
N GLU A 1082 -3.81 -22.45 -68.29
CA GLU A 1082 -4.37 -21.85 -69.50
C GLU A 1082 -3.45 -22.02 -70.72
N GLY A 1083 -4.06 -22.34 -71.87
CA GLY A 1083 -3.34 -22.53 -73.13
C GLY A 1083 -2.88 -23.97 -73.43
N LEU A 1084 -3.12 -24.92 -72.51
CA LEU A 1084 -3.00 -26.36 -72.74
C LEU A 1084 -4.41 -26.97 -72.88
N SER A 1085 -4.76 -27.50 -74.06
CA SER A 1085 -6.10 -28.06 -74.33
C SER A 1085 -6.08 -29.59 -74.48
N ALA A 1086 -7.18 -30.24 -74.08
CA ALA A 1086 -7.38 -31.68 -74.24
C ALA A 1086 -7.25 -32.19 -75.69
N THR A 1087 -7.51 -31.34 -76.69
CA THR A 1087 -7.32 -31.70 -78.11
C THR A 1087 -5.87 -31.67 -78.57
N ASP A 1088 -4.99 -31.03 -77.79
CA ASP A 1088 -3.58 -30.78 -78.13
C ASP A 1088 -2.61 -31.74 -77.43
N VAL A 1089 -3.12 -32.58 -76.51
CA VAL A 1089 -2.33 -33.59 -75.78
C VAL A 1089 -2.13 -34.85 -76.63
N ARG A 1090 -0.87 -35.25 -76.78
CA ARG A 1090 -0.47 -36.56 -77.30
C ARG A 1090 0.06 -37.41 -76.14
N VAL A 1091 -0.59 -38.53 -75.87
CA VAL A 1091 -0.15 -39.48 -74.84
C VAL A 1091 0.80 -40.49 -75.47
N LEU A 1092 2.09 -40.35 -75.19
CA LEU A 1092 3.16 -41.18 -75.75
C LEU A 1092 3.67 -42.19 -74.72
N ARG A 1093 4.05 -43.39 -75.16
CA ARG A 1093 4.68 -44.39 -74.30
C ARG A 1093 6.19 -44.45 -74.50
N GLU A 1094 6.94 -44.32 -73.42
CA GLU A 1094 8.41 -44.45 -73.40
C GLU A 1094 8.83 -45.56 -72.43
N GLY A 1095 8.88 -46.80 -72.93
CA GLY A 1095 9.25 -47.97 -72.12
C GLY A 1095 8.19 -48.34 -71.08
N ARG A 1096 8.41 -47.92 -69.82
CA ARG A 1096 7.47 -47.99 -68.69
C ARG A 1096 6.83 -46.65 -68.32
N ASP A 1097 7.38 -45.55 -68.84
CA ASP A 1097 6.90 -44.21 -68.58
C ASP A 1097 5.87 -43.81 -69.63
N VAL A 1098 5.08 -42.78 -69.33
CA VAL A 1098 4.21 -42.12 -70.30
C VAL A 1098 4.49 -40.64 -70.32
N VAL A 1099 4.53 -40.07 -71.52
CA VAL A 1099 4.83 -38.67 -71.75
C VAL A 1099 3.60 -38.01 -72.37
N LEU A 1100 3.02 -37.06 -71.66
CA LEU A 1100 2.04 -36.12 -72.20
C LEU A 1100 2.81 -35.06 -72.98
N SER A 1101 2.67 -35.02 -74.30
CA SER A 1101 3.33 -34.06 -75.17
C SER A 1101 2.31 -33.10 -75.78
N PHE A 1102 2.53 -31.79 -75.61
CA PHE A 1102 1.58 -30.75 -76.00
C PHE A 1102 1.88 -30.15 -77.38
N ALA A 1103 0.86 -29.57 -78.02
CA ALA A 1103 0.99 -29.02 -79.38
C ALA A 1103 1.99 -27.86 -79.46
N GLY A 1104 3.15 -28.15 -80.06
CA GLY A 1104 4.30 -27.25 -80.13
C GLY A 1104 5.62 -27.99 -79.84
N GLY A 1105 5.57 -28.99 -78.96
CA GLY A 1105 6.70 -29.87 -78.65
C GLY A 1105 7.76 -29.25 -77.72
N SER A 1106 7.54 -28.03 -77.22
CA SER A 1106 8.36 -27.40 -76.17
C SER A 1106 8.10 -27.98 -74.79
N ASP A 1107 6.85 -28.36 -74.52
CA ASP A 1107 6.38 -28.73 -73.19
C ASP A 1107 5.97 -30.21 -73.15
N THR A 1108 6.38 -30.93 -72.11
CA THR A 1108 6.00 -32.33 -71.86
C THR A 1108 5.96 -32.67 -70.38
N VAL A 1109 4.95 -33.44 -69.94
CA VAL A 1109 4.96 -34.05 -68.59
C VAL A 1109 5.17 -35.56 -68.70
N ARG A 1110 6.23 -36.08 -68.07
CA ARG A 1110 6.53 -37.52 -67.96
C ARG A 1110 5.99 -38.09 -66.66
N LEU A 1111 5.01 -38.97 -66.77
CA LEU A 1111 4.52 -39.82 -65.67
C LEU A 1111 5.43 -41.04 -65.56
N LYS A 1112 6.29 -41.06 -64.56
CA LYS A 1112 7.33 -42.08 -64.37
C LYS A 1112 6.75 -43.40 -63.87
N ASP A 1113 7.18 -44.51 -64.45
CA ASP A 1113 6.82 -45.87 -64.04
C ASP A 1113 5.29 -46.15 -63.98
N TRP A 1114 4.45 -45.37 -64.66
CA TRP A 1114 3.00 -45.58 -64.75
C TRP A 1114 2.63 -46.96 -65.34
N LEU A 1115 3.56 -47.62 -66.01
CA LEU A 1115 3.43 -49.01 -66.45
C LEU A 1115 4.28 -49.96 -65.62
N THR A 1116 3.66 -51.04 -65.13
CA THR A 1116 4.35 -52.15 -64.47
C THR A 1116 5.34 -52.84 -65.41
N SER A 1117 6.26 -53.63 -64.85
CA SER A 1117 7.21 -54.44 -65.63
C SER A 1117 6.55 -55.50 -66.54
N SER A 1118 5.27 -55.83 -66.29
CA SER A 1118 4.44 -56.68 -67.15
C SER A 1118 3.63 -55.92 -68.20
N LEU A 1119 3.77 -54.58 -68.25
CA LEU A 1119 3.08 -53.65 -69.15
C LEU A 1119 1.55 -53.58 -68.94
N GLY A 1120 1.09 -53.76 -67.70
CA GLY A 1120 -0.23 -53.28 -67.24
C GLY A 1120 -0.10 -52.02 -66.39
N GLU A 1121 -1.23 -51.42 -66.02
CA GLU A 1121 -1.28 -50.20 -65.20
C GLU A 1121 -0.56 -50.39 -63.87
N ASN A 1122 0.32 -49.45 -63.53
CA ASN A 1122 0.90 -49.38 -62.20
C ASN A 1122 0.02 -48.48 -61.35
N THR A 1123 -0.97 -49.07 -60.67
CA THR A 1123 -1.90 -48.38 -59.76
C THR A 1123 -1.25 -47.90 -58.45
N SER A 1124 0.08 -47.77 -58.46
CA SER A 1124 0.91 -47.24 -57.38
C SER A 1124 1.93 -46.21 -57.90
N ALA A 1125 1.77 -45.78 -59.14
CA ALA A 1125 2.56 -44.78 -59.85
C ALA A 1125 1.69 -44.11 -60.94
N SER A 1126 0.38 -44.06 -60.71
CA SER A 1126 -0.62 -43.54 -61.65
C SER A 1126 -1.11 -42.19 -61.19
N ILE A 1127 -1.45 -41.34 -62.15
CA ILE A 1127 -2.27 -40.15 -61.92
C ILE A 1127 -3.70 -40.52 -62.29
N GLU A 1128 -4.60 -40.53 -61.31
CA GLU A 1128 -6.01 -40.92 -61.52
C GLU A 1128 -6.76 -39.89 -62.35
N LYS A 1129 -6.35 -38.62 -62.27
CA LYS A 1129 -7.08 -37.48 -62.81
C LYS A 1129 -6.17 -36.45 -63.48
N LEU A 1130 -6.51 -36.08 -64.70
CA LEU A 1130 -5.93 -34.96 -65.43
C LEU A 1130 -7.02 -33.90 -65.66
N VAL A 1131 -6.77 -32.65 -65.25
CA VAL A 1131 -7.74 -31.54 -65.30
C VAL A 1131 -7.21 -30.43 -66.19
N PHE A 1132 -8.06 -29.90 -67.07
CA PHE A 1132 -7.75 -28.78 -67.93
C PHE A 1132 -8.42 -27.50 -67.44
N ALA A 1133 -7.86 -26.33 -67.77
CA ALA A 1133 -8.40 -25.01 -67.40
C ALA A 1133 -9.86 -24.76 -67.84
N ASP A 1134 -10.37 -25.45 -68.87
CA ASP A 1134 -11.78 -25.37 -69.31
C ASP A 1134 -12.75 -26.25 -68.49
N GLY A 1135 -12.24 -26.96 -67.48
CA GLY A 1135 -12.98 -27.90 -66.65
C GLY A 1135 -13.10 -29.31 -67.25
N THR A 1136 -12.54 -29.59 -68.43
CA THR A 1136 -12.42 -30.94 -68.98
C THR A 1136 -11.58 -31.80 -68.03
N GLN A 1137 -11.99 -33.06 -67.85
CA GLN A 1137 -11.28 -34.02 -67.01
C GLN A 1137 -11.05 -35.33 -67.76
N TRP A 1138 -9.84 -35.85 -67.71
CA TRP A 1138 -9.48 -37.19 -68.16
C TRP A 1138 -9.19 -38.05 -66.93
N THR A 1139 -9.84 -39.20 -66.84
CA THR A 1139 -9.45 -40.24 -65.89
C THR A 1139 -8.23 -41.00 -66.42
N ALA A 1140 -7.54 -41.76 -65.57
CA ALA A 1140 -6.53 -42.73 -66.01
C ALA A 1140 -7.03 -43.62 -67.17
N ALA A 1141 -8.32 -44.01 -67.19
CA ALA A 1141 -8.91 -44.76 -68.31
C ALA A 1141 -8.97 -43.98 -69.63
N ASN A 1142 -9.13 -42.66 -69.59
CA ASN A 1142 -9.06 -41.80 -70.77
C ASN A 1142 -7.62 -41.67 -71.27
N ILE A 1143 -6.65 -41.47 -70.36
CA ILE A 1143 -5.22 -41.41 -70.70
C ILE A 1143 -4.80 -42.74 -71.36
N ARG A 1144 -5.23 -43.88 -70.80
CA ARG A 1144 -5.00 -45.23 -71.37
C ARG A 1144 -5.63 -45.44 -72.76
N ALA A 1145 -6.73 -44.76 -73.08
CA ALA A 1145 -7.37 -44.87 -74.39
C ALA A 1145 -6.64 -44.07 -75.49
N GLN A 1146 -5.76 -43.12 -75.13
CA GLN A 1146 -4.97 -42.30 -76.05
C GLN A 1146 -3.52 -42.79 -76.22
N LEU A 1147 -3.13 -43.80 -75.44
CA LEU A 1147 -1.75 -44.27 -75.29
C LEU A 1147 -1.16 -44.75 -76.63
N THR A 1148 -0.22 -43.97 -77.16
CA THR A 1148 0.40 -44.19 -78.47
C THR A 1148 1.87 -44.60 -78.30
N THR A 1149 2.25 -45.75 -78.87
CA THR A 1149 3.66 -46.17 -78.93
C THR A 1149 4.25 -45.82 -80.29
N LEU A 1150 5.36 -45.07 -80.29
CA LEU A 1150 6.08 -44.69 -81.52
C LEU A 1150 7.24 -45.65 -81.78
N GLY A 1151 7.42 -46.03 -83.05
CA GLY A 1151 8.66 -46.62 -83.55
C GLY A 1151 9.72 -45.57 -83.87
N THR A 1152 10.97 -46.00 -83.91
CA THR A 1152 12.12 -45.17 -84.31
C THR A 1152 12.34 -45.24 -85.82
N SER A 1153 13.34 -44.50 -86.34
CA SER A 1153 13.79 -44.68 -87.73
C SER A 1153 14.63 -45.95 -87.95
N GLY A 1154 14.77 -46.83 -86.94
CA GLY A 1154 15.52 -48.09 -86.99
C GLY A 1154 14.60 -49.32 -87.03
N ASP A 1155 15.21 -50.51 -87.01
CA ASP A 1155 14.47 -51.78 -86.89
C ASP A 1155 13.96 -51.97 -85.45
N ASP A 1156 12.67 -51.70 -85.21
CA ASP A 1156 12.09 -51.74 -83.87
C ASP A 1156 11.57 -53.12 -83.46
N LYS A 1157 11.66 -53.39 -82.16
CA LYS A 1157 10.95 -54.49 -81.49
C LYS A 1157 9.98 -53.95 -80.45
N ILE A 1158 8.76 -53.69 -80.90
CA ILE A 1158 7.72 -53.06 -80.07
C ILE A 1158 6.87 -54.14 -79.42
N VAL A 1159 6.71 -54.02 -78.09
CA VAL A 1159 5.83 -54.86 -77.29
C VAL A 1159 4.64 -54.02 -76.86
N GLY A 1160 3.45 -54.39 -77.31
CA GLY A 1160 2.19 -53.76 -76.90
C GLY A 1160 1.94 -53.88 -75.41
N TRP A 1161 1.15 -52.98 -74.84
CA TRP A 1161 0.73 -53.03 -73.45
C TRP A 1161 -0.47 -53.97 -73.28
N ASN A 1162 -0.91 -54.24 -72.06
CA ASN A 1162 -2.06 -55.12 -71.79
C ASN A 1162 -3.41 -54.38 -71.96
N GLY A 1163 -3.73 -53.96 -73.19
CA GLY A 1163 -4.99 -53.30 -73.55
C GLY A 1163 -5.03 -52.88 -75.02
N ASN A 1164 -5.76 -51.80 -75.33
CA ASN A 1164 -5.86 -51.27 -76.69
C ASN A 1164 -4.64 -50.41 -77.04
N ASP A 1165 -3.69 -50.94 -77.81
CA ASP A 1165 -2.55 -50.18 -78.30
C ASP A 1165 -2.84 -49.44 -79.62
N LEU A 1166 -2.50 -48.14 -79.69
CA LEU A 1166 -2.21 -47.47 -80.95
C LEU A 1166 -0.69 -47.47 -81.17
N ILE A 1167 -0.22 -48.12 -82.23
CA ILE A 1167 1.23 -48.20 -82.53
C ILE A 1167 1.49 -47.62 -83.91
N LEU A 1168 2.37 -46.63 -83.96
CA LEU A 1168 2.83 -45.99 -85.20
C LEU A 1168 4.27 -46.44 -85.47
N GLY A 1169 4.45 -47.36 -86.42
CA GLY A 1169 5.78 -47.79 -86.85
C GLY A 1169 6.52 -46.66 -87.59
N GLY A 1170 7.83 -46.55 -87.35
CA GLY A 1170 8.70 -45.64 -88.10
C GLY A 1170 9.14 -46.23 -89.46
N GLU A 1171 10.20 -45.67 -90.05
CA GLU A 1171 10.63 -46.04 -91.40
C GLU A 1171 11.39 -47.39 -91.51
N GLY A 1172 11.77 -48.01 -90.38
CA GLY A 1172 12.47 -49.30 -90.34
C GLY A 1172 11.56 -50.54 -90.33
N THR A 1173 12.15 -51.74 -90.21
CA THR A 1173 11.35 -52.98 -90.13
C THR A 1173 10.88 -53.26 -88.71
N MET A 1174 9.55 -53.32 -88.54
CA MET A 1174 8.91 -53.48 -87.23
C MET A 1174 8.63 -54.95 -86.90
N SER A 1175 9.07 -55.39 -85.72
CA SER A 1175 8.69 -56.68 -85.12
C SER A 1175 7.74 -56.49 -83.94
N LEU A 1176 6.45 -56.75 -84.16
CA LEU A 1176 5.39 -56.57 -83.16
C LEU A 1176 5.21 -57.83 -82.29
N ARG A 1177 5.18 -57.65 -80.97
CA ARG A 1177 4.64 -58.64 -80.03
C ARG A 1177 3.44 -58.04 -79.30
N VAL A 1178 2.24 -58.48 -79.69
CA VAL A 1178 0.98 -58.07 -79.04
C VAL A 1178 0.91 -58.69 -77.63
N GLY A 1179 0.40 -57.92 -76.66
CA GLY A 1179 0.03 -58.41 -75.33
C GLY A 1179 -1.08 -59.46 -75.38
N ARG A 1180 -1.54 -59.97 -74.23
CA ARG A 1180 -2.68 -60.89 -74.21
C ARG A 1180 -3.96 -60.13 -74.60
N CYS A 1181 -4.50 -60.39 -75.79
CA CYS A 1181 -5.81 -59.89 -76.18
C CYS A 1181 -6.89 -60.40 -75.21
N HIS A 1182 -7.78 -59.49 -74.81
CA HIS A 1182 -9.15 -59.80 -74.42
C HIS A 1182 -10.12 -59.08 -75.35
#